data_AF-A0A9W5E7E7-F1
#
_entry.id   AF-A0A9W5E7E7-F1
#
_cell.length_a   1.000
_cell.length_b   1.000
_cell.length_c   1.000
_cell.angle_alpha   90.00
_cell.angle_beta   90.00
_cell.angle_gamma   90.00
#
_symmetry.space_group_name_H-M   'P 1'
#
loop_
_entity.id
_entity.type
_entity.pdbx_description
1 polymer ?
#
loop_
_entity_poly.entity_id
_entity_poly.type
_entity_poly.pdbx_seq_one_letter_code
_entity_poly.pdbx_strand_id
1 'polypeptide(L)'
;MKFKKLYTCLATTTLLTQLLSPLSSYATTRNDSSQKVLAIATHPEEGLLGYYFYDNQFNDLAYIHPQTSSELYTQDHILKVSKSKDKTKNIQSSRWVGYIKPSQTDEYQFFTSADANVIIQLDEQIIINNAPMKQKIKLEKDKLYEITIEYRGNTNELELFWSTSNSKKQKIPNANLIAPNFSEKISTSSHNRGQDLIPNQNLFEKNKNIESNYNENALQDTDKDGIPDEWEQSGYTIKNGALISWNDSYSNEGYKKYVSNPYQARTAQDPYTDFQKVIGYMPAATKEEARDPLVAAYPAVGVGMEKLIFSKNENVAEGTTNTKSTSTTKTNSNTNTVELGAKIGFTDKGISFDLSPKYAHSWTSSTAVQDTNGDSWSKQIGINTDQAAFLNANVRYYNTGTAPIYEVRPTTNFILKNANQSLTTIKAGPNQIGNSLSPGDTYPKQGQAPISLDKANEAGTTKISLTANQLDSIQSKSETIDLETTQSSGQYGVLDPVNGNLVTDSSKQWDYIRSNIDATSGSLILETGNETLERRVAARNVNNPEDRTPEITIKEAIKKAFGAIEKEGQLYYKEQKTGKEIPIHESAINIVVDTKTQQDLNAQLQQAPNKSVYDLTFKRGMNITLHTPIAYDNFELSNGWYYTYHVYGGHTGKRSGMVSPNITAYRQESLTLKPYTSYTIKAWVKSESLGNHTVSVHVDNQAGKGQGLNQELQLKGNEWEMIEIAFNTGNHPEYFKDLAIGNKGNTNLYFDDISITQWYPTEDFVKSHVVSQWSSVQMGYLDGVTFSKVPNTKVRYQLEIDGKLTDIKPASQIDSQGKRYINFKDFNNGNSIYAGSQISVYAVDEKNDNLKVKITENGDQNLRDRLRLSSVQYFYKPIHNAYTFEIKAGNNAPNAFYKVLNLTKQNIYNMGTIGANKSIWVDYLSYNPNDEYAVVAVVDGKEYFIFKDKGENIPGATINGTYQMISSLNNSSVVDLNITNNNVTLWSNHSGNNQKWKLVYDANQDAYQVKNLTNENVVLTGDNDNNVIGAINKNTTAQYWTCEPTPDGYFYLKNKASSQQRVLDISGSSTKNGTNILLWEYKGSKNQKFKLQKIN
;
A
#
# COMPACT_ATOMS: atom_id res chain seq x y z
N MET A 1 50.22 -17.92 6.58
CA MET A 1 51.00 -19.11 7.02
C MET A 1 50.29 -19.70 8.23
N LYS A 2 49.84 -20.97 8.12
CA LYS A 2 49.39 -21.94 9.15
C LYS A 2 48.27 -21.60 10.16
N PHE A 3 47.17 -22.36 10.03
CA PHE A 3 46.16 -22.69 11.04
C PHE A 3 46.67 -23.68 12.11
N LYS A 4 46.10 -23.64 13.33
CA LYS A 4 45.81 -24.75 14.29
C LYS A 4 44.97 -24.16 15.45
N LYS A 5 43.67 -24.42 15.67
CA LYS A 5 42.92 -25.63 16.12
C LYS A 5 43.22 -26.13 17.56
N LEU A 6 42.17 -26.04 18.41
CA LEU A 6 41.50 -27.09 19.22
C LEU A 6 41.66 -27.19 20.77
N TYR A 7 40.52 -27.01 21.49
CA TYR A 7 39.91 -27.70 22.69
C TYR A 7 40.72 -27.75 24.03
N THR A 8 40.18 -27.78 25.27
CA THR A 8 39.00 -28.48 25.82
C THR A 8 38.63 -27.97 27.24
N CYS A 9 37.34 -28.12 27.56
CA CYS A 9 36.56 -28.12 28.83
C CYS A 9 37.24 -28.37 30.20
N LEU A 10 36.73 -27.71 31.25
CA LEU A 10 36.50 -28.32 32.57
C LEU A 10 35.42 -27.57 33.36
N ALA A 11 34.37 -28.31 33.73
CA ALA A 11 33.29 -27.88 34.60
C ALA A 11 33.61 -28.27 36.06
N THR A 12 33.45 -27.34 37.00
CA THR A 12 33.21 -27.64 38.42
C THR A 12 32.34 -26.53 39.02
N THR A 13 31.14 -26.94 39.41
CA THR A 13 30.14 -26.26 40.24
C THR A 13 30.65 -26.05 41.67
N THR A 14 30.48 -24.86 42.26
CA THR A 14 29.73 -24.62 43.53
C THR A 14 29.76 -23.15 44.00
N LEU A 15 28.58 -22.72 44.46
CA LEU A 15 28.16 -21.54 45.25
C LEU A 15 29.20 -20.54 45.76
N LEU A 16 28.97 -19.24 45.49
CA LEU A 16 28.71 -18.23 46.54
C LEU A 16 28.15 -16.94 45.92
N THR A 17 27.10 -16.44 46.55
CA THR A 17 26.30 -15.25 46.24
C THR A 17 26.95 -13.95 46.69
N GLN A 18 26.52 -12.86 46.02
CA GLN A 18 26.49 -11.44 46.43
C GLN A 18 27.72 -10.53 46.17
N LEU A 19 27.34 -9.32 45.74
CA LEU A 19 28.11 -8.08 45.54
C LEU A 19 28.94 -8.03 44.26
N LEU A 20 28.46 -7.25 43.27
CA LEU A 20 29.26 -6.34 42.43
C LEU A 20 28.32 -5.57 41.49
N SER A 21 28.20 -4.27 41.74
CA SER A 21 27.69 -3.26 40.79
C SER A 21 28.59 -3.20 39.55
N PRO A 22 28.04 -3.02 38.33
CA PRO A 22 28.87 -2.89 37.14
C PRO A 22 29.52 -1.51 37.09
N LEU A 23 30.85 -1.54 37.05
CA LEU A 23 31.76 -0.43 36.77
C LEU A 23 31.44 0.24 35.43
N SER A 24 31.37 1.56 35.46
CA SER A 24 31.38 2.46 34.31
C SER A 24 32.63 2.21 33.44
N SER A 25 32.42 1.90 32.16
CA SER A 25 33.51 1.86 31.17
C SER A 25 33.66 3.24 30.54
N TYR A 26 34.78 3.90 30.84
CA TYR A 26 35.28 5.09 30.16
C TYR A 26 35.51 4.82 28.68
N ALA A 27 34.98 5.68 27.81
CA ALA A 27 35.39 5.79 26.42
C ALA A 27 36.09 7.15 26.20
N THR A 28 37.25 7.05 25.57
CA THR A 28 38.27 8.07 25.32
C THR A 28 37.76 9.30 24.57
N THR A 29 38.09 10.48 25.10
CA THR A 29 37.90 11.81 24.51
C THR A 29 38.67 11.98 23.21
N ARG A 30 37.95 12.13 22.09
CA ARG A 30 38.43 12.93 20.95
C ARG A 30 37.96 14.38 21.19
N ASN A 31 38.92 15.29 21.27
CA ASN A 31 38.68 16.73 21.21
C ASN A 31 38.10 17.05 19.82
N ASP A 32 36.80 17.30 19.77
CA ASP A 32 36.21 18.12 18.72
C ASP A 32 35.42 19.24 19.41
N SER A 33 35.80 20.46 19.08
CA SER A 33 35.36 21.70 19.70
C SER A 33 33.93 22.06 19.31
N SER A 34 33.18 22.54 20.30
CA SER A 34 31.91 23.30 20.22
C SER A 34 30.62 22.55 19.82
N GLN A 35 30.06 21.82 20.79
CA GLN A 35 28.60 21.77 20.98
C GLN A 35 28.29 22.22 22.40
N LYS A 36 27.70 23.41 22.55
CA LYS A 36 27.11 23.88 23.82
C LYS A 36 25.89 23.00 24.10
N VAL A 37 26.05 22.04 25.01
CA VAL A 37 24.91 21.37 25.64
C VAL A 37 24.18 22.44 26.48
N LEU A 38 22.94 22.74 26.10
CA LEU A 38 22.03 23.61 26.85
C LEU A 38 21.76 22.97 28.22
N ALA A 39 22.26 23.59 29.29
CA ALA A 39 22.03 23.13 30.66
C ALA A 39 20.55 23.36 31.03
N ILE A 40 19.79 22.27 31.07
CA ILE A 40 18.48 22.21 31.76
C ILE A 40 18.79 22.04 33.26
N ALA A 41 17.98 22.64 34.13
CA ALA A 41 18.07 22.47 35.59
C ALA A 41 18.12 20.97 35.93
N THR A 42 19.21 20.53 36.56
CA THR A 42 19.51 19.11 36.73
C THR A 42 18.63 18.40 37.75
N HIS A 43 17.82 19.14 38.54
CA HIS A 43 16.86 18.64 39.54
C HIS A 43 15.75 19.69 39.83
N PRO A 44 14.68 19.79 39.01
CA PRO A 44 13.58 20.75 39.24
C PRO A 44 12.79 20.54 40.54
N GLU A 45 12.91 19.38 41.17
CA GLU A 45 12.32 19.00 42.47
C GLU A 45 13.03 19.60 43.70
N GLU A 46 14.26 20.10 43.54
CA GLU A 46 15.08 20.59 44.65
C GLU A 46 15.01 22.12 44.80
N GLY A 47 14.90 22.60 46.04
CA GLY A 47 15.02 24.04 46.34
C GLY A 47 13.71 24.82 46.41
N LEU A 48 13.75 26.15 46.30
CA LEU A 48 12.57 27.03 46.27
C LEU A 48 12.35 27.58 44.87
N LEU A 49 11.11 27.88 44.49
CA LEU A 49 10.83 28.58 43.23
C LEU A 49 10.89 30.10 43.44
N GLY A 50 11.78 30.77 42.71
CA GLY A 50 11.99 32.22 42.81
C GLY A 50 11.29 33.00 41.70
N TYR A 51 10.64 34.10 42.07
CA TYR A 51 10.02 35.11 41.21
C TYR A 51 10.73 36.43 41.41
N TYR A 52 11.19 37.05 40.33
CA TYR A 52 12.02 38.25 40.38
C TYR A 52 11.34 39.39 39.64
N PHE A 53 11.28 40.57 40.25
CA PHE A 53 10.47 41.69 39.74
C PHE A 53 11.32 42.95 39.54
N TYR A 54 11.00 43.70 38.49
CA TYR A 54 11.65 44.99 38.20
C TYR A 54 11.16 46.14 39.08
N ASP A 55 10.05 45.96 39.77
CA ASP A 55 9.45 46.90 40.71
C ASP A 55 9.49 46.36 42.15
N ASN A 56 9.09 47.17 43.13
CA ASN A 56 9.07 46.78 44.54
C ASN A 56 7.66 46.37 45.04
N GLN A 57 6.66 46.43 44.17
CA GLN A 57 5.26 46.10 44.43
C GLN A 57 4.91 44.66 43.99
N PHE A 58 5.85 43.94 43.38
CA PHE A 58 5.71 42.56 42.91
C PHE A 58 4.75 42.41 41.71
N ASN A 59 4.75 43.38 40.79
CA ASN A 59 3.81 43.42 39.65
C ASN A 59 4.49 43.23 38.27
N ASP A 60 5.68 43.80 38.06
CA ASP A 60 6.47 43.74 36.81
C ASP A 60 7.44 42.55 36.88
N LEU A 61 6.91 41.34 36.66
CA LEU A 61 7.67 40.09 36.71
C LEU A 61 8.74 40.06 35.60
N ALA A 62 9.99 39.87 36.01
CA ALA A 62 11.13 39.75 35.11
C ALA A 62 11.32 38.31 34.61
N TYR A 63 11.38 37.35 35.54
CA TYR A 63 11.60 35.93 35.27
C TYR A 63 11.24 35.06 36.49
N ILE A 64 11.00 33.77 36.23
CA ILE A 64 10.81 32.73 37.24
C ILE A 64 11.97 31.74 37.15
N HIS A 65 12.56 31.34 38.27
CA HIS A 65 13.73 30.46 38.28
C HIS A 65 13.75 29.53 39.51
N PRO A 66 13.94 28.21 39.33
CA PRO A 66 14.17 27.28 40.44
C PRO A 66 15.51 27.55 41.15
N GLN A 67 15.50 27.64 42.49
CA GLN A 67 16.67 27.92 43.33
C GLN A 67 16.99 26.73 44.23
N THR A 68 18.00 25.94 43.86
CA THR A 68 18.38 24.71 44.56
C THR A 68 19.16 24.91 45.87
N SER A 69 19.38 26.16 46.31
CA SER A 69 20.22 26.46 47.47
C SER A 69 19.64 27.52 48.41
N SER A 70 20.15 27.55 49.65
CA SER A 70 19.83 28.61 50.63
C SER A 70 20.44 29.98 50.30
N GLU A 71 21.28 30.05 49.28
CA GLU A 71 21.79 31.30 48.72
C GLU A 71 20.82 31.71 47.61
N LEU A 72 19.82 32.49 48.00
CA LEU A 72 18.77 32.97 47.13
C LEU A 72 19.28 34.21 46.38
N TYR A 73 20.14 34.00 45.38
CA TYR A 73 20.68 35.08 44.56
C TYR A 73 20.32 34.94 43.09
N THR A 74 20.27 36.07 42.41
CA THR A 74 20.18 36.08 40.95
C THR A 74 21.51 35.71 40.32
N GLN A 75 21.54 34.71 39.43
CA GLN A 75 22.74 34.36 38.69
C GLN A 75 23.04 35.41 37.59
N ASP A 76 24.30 35.89 37.52
CA ASP A 76 24.74 36.95 36.60
C ASP A 76 24.44 36.69 35.12
N HIS A 77 24.40 35.43 34.71
CA HIS A 77 24.11 35.06 33.33
C HIS A 77 22.61 35.11 32.99
N ILE A 78 21.72 35.08 34.00
CA ILE A 78 20.27 35.27 33.84
C ILE A 78 19.94 36.76 33.75
N LEU A 79 20.61 37.62 34.55
CA LEU A 79 20.46 39.09 34.49
C LEU A 79 20.81 39.69 33.13
N LYS A 80 21.81 39.13 32.46
CA LYS A 80 22.20 39.57 31.10
C LYS A 80 21.10 39.28 30.07
N VAL A 81 20.26 38.29 30.33
CA VAL A 81 19.19 37.85 29.44
C VAL A 81 17.88 38.59 29.70
N SER A 82 17.51 38.81 30.96
CA SER A 82 16.25 39.48 31.31
C SER A 82 16.25 40.98 30.92
N LYS A 83 17.43 41.62 30.88
CA LYS A 83 17.65 43.03 30.51
C LYS A 83 17.44 43.35 29.01
N SER A 84 16.95 42.42 28.20
CA SER A 84 16.81 42.58 26.75
C SER A 84 15.72 43.58 26.34
N LYS A 85 14.68 43.79 27.15
CA LYS A 85 13.61 44.78 26.91
C LYS A 85 14.01 46.20 27.34
N ASP A 86 14.78 46.35 28.41
CA ASP A 86 15.25 47.64 28.92
C ASP A 86 16.53 47.47 29.75
N LYS A 87 17.67 47.94 29.23
CA LYS A 87 18.99 47.80 29.87
C LYS A 87 19.09 48.56 31.20
N THR A 88 18.10 49.38 31.53
CA THR A 88 18.09 50.26 32.70
C THR A 88 17.37 49.68 33.92
N LYS A 89 16.53 48.65 33.75
CA LYS A 89 15.77 48.04 34.85
C LYS A 89 16.63 47.03 35.63
N ASN A 90 16.69 47.18 36.95
CA ASN A 90 17.27 46.23 37.89
C ASN A 90 16.16 45.54 38.69
N ILE A 91 16.44 44.36 39.23
CA ILE A 91 15.51 43.68 40.13
C ILE A 91 15.40 44.51 41.42
N GLN A 92 14.18 44.80 41.87
CA GLN A 92 13.90 45.60 43.06
C GLN A 92 13.21 44.79 44.16
N SER A 93 12.57 43.68 43.79
CA SER A 93 11.97 42.75 44.74
C SER A 93 12.01 41.32 44.24
N SER A 94 11.89 40.37 45.15
CA SER A 94 11.93 38.94 44.85
C SER A 94 11.05 38.15 45.83
N ARG A 95 10.43 37.09 45.33
CA ARG A 95 9.60 36.16 46.09
C ARG A 95 10.13 34.75 45.91
N TRP A 96 10.18 33.96 46.98
CA TRP A 96 10.48 32.53 46.91
C TRP A 96 9.39 31.73 47.60
N VAL A 97 8.97 30.64 46.97
CA VAL A 97 7.93 29.73 47.47
C VAL A 97 8.40 28.28 47.41
N GLY A 98 7.94 27.45 48.35
CA GLY A 98 8.25 26.03 48.39
C GLY A 98 7.95 25.44 49.76
N TYR A 99 8.72 24.44 50.18
CA TYR A 99 8.60 23.84 51.50
C TYR A 99 9.94 23.75 52.23
N ILE A 100 9.88 23.84 53.55
CA ILE A 100 10.94 23.42 54.46
C ILE A 100 10.62 22.02 54.97
N LYS A 101 11.60 21.13 54.88
CA LYS A 101 11.57 19.78 55.46
C LYS A 101 12.63 19.64 56.55
N PRO A 102 12.31 19.76 57.85
CA PRO A 102 13.29 19.66 58.93
C PRO A 102 13.93 18.27 59.01
N SER A 103 15.24 18.20 59.24
CA SER A 103 15.97 16.93 59.43
C SER A 103 15.80 16.32 60.83
N GLN A 104 15.28 17.08 61.79
CA GLN A 104 15.02 16.65 63.16
C GLN A 104 13.84 17.42 63.77
N THR A 105 13.23 16.88 64.81
CA THR A 105 12.19 17.57 65.58
C THR A 105 12.85 18.46 66.63
N ASP A 106 12.72 19.78 66.52
CA ASP A 106 13.33 20.76 67.46
C ASP A 106 12.63 22.13 67.38
N GLU A 107 13.04 23.07 68.23
CA GLU A 107 12.73 24.50 68.11
C GLU A 107 13.71 25.20 67.17
N TYR A 108 13.19 25.73 66.08
CA TYR A 108 13.94 26.43 65.04
C TYR A 108 13.82 27.95 65.19
N GLN A 109 14.93 28.64 64.96
CA GLN A 109 14.97 30.10 64.76
C GLN A 109 15.51 30.40 63.36
N PHE A 110 14.74 31.14 62.56
CA PHE A 110 15.12 31.56 61.21
C PHE A 110 15.80 32.92 61.22
N PHE A 111 16.73 33.11 60.29
CA PHE A 111 17.41 34.38 60.05
C PHE A 111 17.65 34.56 58.56
N THR A 112 17.77 35.80 58.12
CA THR A 112 18.23 36.14 56.77
C THR A 112 19.45 37.06 56.82
N SER A 113 20.07 37.30 55.66
CA SER A 113 21.09 38.36 55.53
C SER A 113 20.51 39.79 55.59
N ALA A 114 19.18 39.95 55.50
CA ALA A 114 18.52 41.25 55.38
C ALA A 114 17.16 41.32 56.11
N ASP A 115 17.09 40.88 57.38
CA ASP A 115 15.83 40.74 58.15
C ASP A 115 14.94 42.00 58.15
N ALA A 116 15.53 43.20 58.04
CA ALA A 116 14.82 44.47 57.98
C ALA A 116 13.99 44.68 56.69
N ASN A 117 14.26 43.90 55.65
CA ASN A 117 13.74 44.05 54.29
C ASN A 117 13.00 42.80 53.80
N VAL A 118 12.73 41.85 54.69
CA VAL A 118 12.15 40.54 54.38
C VAL A 118 10.89 40.31 55.21
N ILE A 119 9.91 39.65 54.60
CA ILE A 119 8.82 38.98 55.31
C ILE A 119 8.90 37.48 54.99
N ILE A 120 8.90 36.63 56.02
CA ILE A 120 8.80 35.17 55.87
C ILE A 120 7.51 34.68 56.50
N GLN A 121 6.74 33.94 55.73
CA GLN A 121 5.55 33.20 56.15
C GLN A 121 5.86 31.70 56.12
N LEU A 122 5.49 30.98 57.17
CA LEU A 122 5.63 29.51 57.30
C LEU A 122 4.29 28.93 57.76
N ASP A 123 3.68 28.01 56.99
CA ASP A 123 2.33 27.47 57.21
C ASP A 123 1.32 28.56 57.63
N GLU A 124 1.19 29.58 56.79
CA GLU A 124 0.35 30.77 57.00
C GLU A 124 0.77 31.73 58.13
N GLN A 125 1.68 31.34 59.03
CA GLN A 125 2.19 32.16 60.13
C GLN A 125 3.37 33.04 59.70
N ILE A 126 3.27 34.36 59.88
CA ILE A 126 4.41 35.27 59.66
C ILE A 126 5.43 35.10 60.79
N ILE A 127 6.63 34.62 60.46
CA ILE A 127 7.73 34.37 61.41
C ILE A 127 8.81 35.46 61.40
N ILE A 128 8.98 36.16 60.27
CA ILE A 128 9.84 37.34 60.11
C ILE A 128 9.01 38.44 59.45
N ASN A 129 9.05 39.66 59.99
CA ASN A 129 8.33 40.81 59.45
C ASN A 129 9.18 42.07 59.61
N ASN A 130 10.07 42.34 58.65
CA ASN A 130 10.94 43.52 58.62
C ASN A 130 11.77 43.72 59.91
N ALA A 131 12.04 42.63 60.64
CA ALA A 131 12.81 42.58 61.87
C ALA A 131 13.20 41.12 62.17
N PRO A 132 14.29 40.88 62.94
CA PRO A 132 14.69 39.53 63.36
C PRO A 132 13.57 38.74 64.04
N MET A 133 13.55 37.42 63.83
CA MET A 133 12.54 36.51 64.40
C MET A 133 12.49 36.62 65.93
N LYS A 134 11.28 36.89 66.46
CA LYS A 134 11.07 37.16 67.89
C LYS A 134 10.92 35.91 68.76
N GLN A 135 10.37 34.83 68.21
CA GLN A 135 10.08 33.59 68.94
C GLN A 135 10.49 32.40 68.09
N LYS A 136 11.02 31.34 68.72
CA LYS A 136 11.32 30.08 68.03
C LYS A 136 10.03 29.36 67.66
N ILE A 137 10.08 28.55 66.60
CA ILE A 137 8.97 27.70 66.15
C ILE A 137 9.33 26.23 66.24
N LYS A 138 8.43 25.40 66.74
CA LYS A 138 8.63 23.95 66.82
C LYS A 138 8.32 23.31 65.47
N LEU A 139 9.31 22.65 64.89
CA LEU A 139 9.15 21.89 63.65
C LEU A 139 9.41 20.40 63.89
N GLU A 140 8.69 19.54 63.17
CA GLU A 140 8.78 18.09 63.26
C GLU A 140 9.65 17.53 62.14
N LYS A 141 10.44 16.51 62.48
CA LYS A 141 11.28 15.80 61.51
C LYS A 141 10.45 15.28 60.34
N ASP A 142 10.95 15.48 59.13
CA ASP A 142 10.40 14.99 57.86
C ASP A 142 9.01 15.54 57.48
N LYS A 143 8.39 16.39 58.31
CA LYS A 143 7.14 17.10 58.00
C LYS A 143 7.42 18.28 57.08
N LEU A 144 6.57 18.48 56.07
CA LEU A 144 6.67 19.63 55.15
C LEU A 144 5.95 20.83 55.75
N TYR A 145 6.62 21.97 55.70
CA TYR A 145 6.08 23.28 56.09
C TYR A 145 6.18 24.21 54.90
N GLU A 146 5.06 24.76 54.45
CA GLU A 146 5.00 25.69 53.32
C GLU A 146 5.68 27.00 53.68
N ILE A 147 6.65 27.44 52.87
CA ILE A 147 7.42 28.66 53.10
C ILE A 147 7.23 29.65 51.95
N THR A 148 6.93 30.89 52.30
CA THR A 148 6.90 32.04 51.38
C THR A 148 7.81 33.13 51.92
N ILE A 149 8.77 33.56 51.11
CA ILE A 149 9.75 34.60 51.45
C ILE A 149 9.57 35.73 50.46
N GLU A 150 9.33 36.95 50.94
CA GLU A 150 9.30 38.14 50.10
C GLU A 150 10.35 39.14 50.57
N TYR A 151 11.09 39.69 49.63
CA TYR A 151 12.21 40.58 49.86
C TYR A 151 12.11 41.83 49.00
N ARG A 152 12.38 42.99 49.60
CA ARG A 152 12.50 44.29 48.91
C ARG A 152 13.89 44.86 49.17
N GLY A 153 14.72 44.99 48.15
CA GLY A 153 16.06 45.56 48.36
C GLY A 153 16.85 45.77 47.09
N ASN A 154 17.90 46.59 47.22
CA ASN A 154 18.77 47.03 46.12
C ASN A 154 19.82 45.98 45.72
N THR A 155 19.88 44.84 46.42
CA THR A 155 20.82 43.74 46.17
C THR A 155 20.05 42.50 45.74
N ASN A 156 20.55 41.76 44.76
CA ASN A 156 19.85 40.59 44.22
C ASN A 156 20.14 39.29 45.00
N GLU A 157 20.54 39.40 46.28
CA GLU A 157 21.11 38.30 47.07
C GLU A 157 20.46 38.26 48.46
N LEU A 158 19.89 37.11 48.81
CA LEU A 158 19.36 36.83 50.14
C LEU A 158 19.89 35.47 50.62
N GLU A 159 20.44 35.41 51.82
CA GLU A 159 20.88 34.14 52.42
C GLU A 159 19.93 33.70 53.53
N LEU A 160 19.52 32.43 53.53
CA LEU A 160 18.62 31.87 54.53
C LEU A 160 19.38 30.99 55.53
N PHE A 161 19.15 31.26 56.83
CA PHE A 161 19.79 30.55 57.93
C PHE A 161 18.75 30.05 58.93
N TRP A 162 19.13 29.01 59.67
CA TRP A 162 18.41 28.57 60.86
C TRP A 162 19.37 28.20 62.01
N SER A 163 18.85 28.17 63.23
CA SER A 163 19.49 27.51 64.37
C SER A 163 18.48 26.63 65.10
N THR A 164 18.98 25.62 65.80
CA THR A 164 18.17 24.72 66.63
C THR A 164 18.66 24.77 68.08
N SER A 165 18.04 24.01 68.99
CA SER A 165 18.51 23.93 70.38
C SER A 165 19.92 23.37 70.48
N ASN A 166 20.30 22.48 69.55
CA ASN A 166 21.58 21.76 69.55
C ASN A 166 22.57 22.25 68.47
N SER A 167 22.17 23.14 67.56
CA SER A 167 23.02 23.62 66.46
C SER A 167 23.13 25.15 66.45
N LYS A 168 24.35 25.66 66.25
CA LYS A 168 24.59 27.10 66.02
C LYS A 168 23.95 27.55 64.69
N LYS A 169 23.78 28.86 64.51
CA LYS A 169 23.31 29.48 63.26
C LYS A 169 24.10 28.92 62.07
N GLN A 170 23.40 28.31 61.13
CA GLN A 170 23.96 27.72 59.92
C GLN A 170 23.04 28.01 58.73
N LYS A 171 23.59 27.98 57.51
CA LYS A 171 22.79 28.03 56.29
C LYS A 171 21.83 26.83 56.26
N ILE A 172 20.62 27.03 55.76
CA ILE A 172 19.67 25.93 55.62
C ILE A 172 20.23 24.95 54.56
N PRO A 173 20.47 23.67 54.88
CA PRO A 173 20.98 22.74 53.89
C PRO A 173 20.00 22.57 52.73
N ASN A 174 20.51 22.42 51.51
CA ASN A 174 19.70 22.31 50.29
C ASN A 174 18.66 21.19 50.36
N ALA A 175 19.00 20.04 50.97
CA ALA A 175 18.09 18.91 51.16
C ALA A 175 16.88 19.21 52.08
N ASN A 176 16.88 20.35 52.77
CA ASN A 176 15.77 20.83 53.59
C ASN A 176 14.87 21.84 52.85
N LEU A 177 15.22 22.22 51.61
CA LEU A 177 14.45 23.10 50.74
C LEU A 177 13.84 22.26 49.61
N ILE A 178 12.51 22.21 49.54
CA ILE A 178 11.76 21.38 48.60
C ILE A 178 10.92 22.28 47.70
N ALA A 179 10.90 21.97 46.41
CA ALA A 179 10.16 22.75 45.41
C ALA A 179 8.66 22.80 45.75
N PRO A 180 7.94 23.85 45.33
CA PRO A 180 6.50 23.87 45.50
C PRO A 180 5.86 22.73 44.70
N ASN A 181 4.62 22.38 45.04
CA ASN A 181 3.89 21.40 44.26
C ASN A 181 3.39 22.07 42.97
N PHE A 182 3.98 21.69 41.84
CA PHE A 182 3.62 22.22 40.51
C PHE A 182 2.33 21.62 39.93
N SER A 183 1.71 20.64 40.60
CA SER A 183 0.42 20.09 40.19
C SER A 183 -0.74 20.88 40.78
N GLU A 184 -1.83 20.97 40.02
CA GLU A 184 -3.08 21.63 40.40
C GLU A 184 -3.59 21.12 41.77
N LYS A 185 -3.62 21.99 42.78
CA LYS A 185 -4.16 21.68 44.11
C LYS A 185 -5.69 21.77 44.05
N ILE A 186 -6.36 20.62 43.97
CA ILE A 186 -7.82 20.54 44.11
C ILE A 186 -8.20 21.24 45.42
N SER A 187 -8.95 22.33 45.30
CA SER A 187 -9.36 23.21 46.39
C SER A 187 -10.38 22.53 47.30
N THR A 188 -9.95 21.59 48.14
CA THR A 188 -10.79 21.10 49.24
C THR A 188 -10.68 22.09 50.39
N SER A 189 -11.62 23.05 50.43
CA SER A 189 -11.89 24.06 51.47
C SER A 189 -11.34 25.47 51.27
N SER A 190 -12.20 26.44 51.57
CA SER A 190 -11.99 27.89 51.53
C SER A 190 -10.95 28.43 52.53
N HIS A 191 -10.28 27.55 53.28
CA HIS A 191 -9.31 27.89 54.31
C HIS A 191 -7.84 27.87 53.83
N ASN A 192 -7.54 27.38 52.63
CA ASN A 192 -6.16 27.26 52.12
C ASN A 192 -5.85 28.33 51.05
N ARG A 193 -5.91 29.63 51.41
CA ARG A 193 -5.58 30.73 50.48
C ARG A 193 -4.06 30.97 50.32
N GLY A 194 -3.22 30.20 51.00
CA GLY A 194 -1.75 30.37 51.00
C GLY A 194 -0.96 29.63 49.91
N GLN A 195 -1.63 28.93 48.98
CA GLN A 195 -1.01 27.83 48.23
C GLN A 195 -0.84 28.05 46.72
N ASP A 196 -1.14 29.24 46.22
CA ASP A 196 -1.00 29.59 44.81
C ASP A 196 0.49 29.83 44.49
N LEU A 197 0.97 29.31 43.35
CA LEU A 197 2.34 29.54 42.89
C LEU A 197 2.61 31.04 42.70
N ILE A 198 1.65 31.76 42.13
CA ILE A 198 1.61 33.22 42.05
C ILE A 198 0.44 33.73 42.91
N PRO A 199 0.66 34.18 44.15
CA PRO A 199 -0.42 34.71 44.97
C PRO A 199 -0.84 36.12 44.52
N ASN A 200 -2.16 36.36 44.54
CA ASN A 200 -2.81 37.64 44.18
C ASN A 200 -2.46 38.83 45.09
N GLN A 201 -1.79 38.61 46.22
CA GLN A 201 -1.37 39.65 47.15
C GLN A 201 0.03 39.36 47.67
N ASN A 202 0.84 40.42 47.84
CA ASN A 202 2.14 40.32 48.51
C ASN A 202 1.99 40.43 50.05
N LEU A 203 2.92 39.82 50.78
CA LEU A 203 2.99 39.80 52.24
C LEU A 203 3.20 41.19 52.84
N PHE A 204 3.81 42.12 52.10
CA PHE A 204 3.99 43.51 52.54
C PHE A 204 2.68 44.32 52.55
N GLU A 205 1.69 43.92 51.77
CA GLU A 205 0.39 44.60 51.64
C GLU A 205 -0.74 43.88 52.38
N LYS A 206 -0.63 42.57 52.59
CA LYS A 206 -1.61 41.72 53.32
C LYS A 206 -1.95 42.22 54.74
N ASN A 207 -1.07 43.02 55.36
CA ASN A 207 -1.26 43.59 56.70
C ASN A 207 -1.93 44.96 56.74
N LYS A 208 -2.30 45.55 55.59
CA LYS A 208 -3.08 46.79 55.55
C LYS A 208 -4.57 46.42 55.53
N ASN A 209 -5.28 46.64 56.64
CA ASN A 209 -6.74 46.50 56.74
C ASN A 209 -7.46 47.43 55.74
N ILE A 210 -7.54 47.02 54.48
CA ILE A 210 -8.34 47.69 53.45
C ILE A 210 -9.12 46.58 52.74
N GLU A 211 -10.32 46.30 53.27
CA GLU A 211 -11.40 45.77 52.44
C GLU A 211 -11.60 46.77 51.28
N SER A 212 -11.66 46.26 50.05
CA SER A 212 -11.89 47.01 48.80
C SER A 212 -10.73 47.86 48.26
N ASN A 213 -9.75 47.19 47.64
CA ASN A 213 -9.21 47.66 46.37
C ASN A 213 -8.67 46.46 45.58
N TYR A 214 -9.39 46.10 44.51
CA TYR A 214 -8.84 45.30 43.43
C TYR A 214 -7.59 46.04 42.92
N ASN A 215 -6.40 45.47 43.08
CA ASN A 215 -5.21 46.06 42.51
C ASN A 215 -5.22 45.71 41.02
N GLU A 216 -5.70 46.62 40.16
CA GLU A 216 -5.79 46.43 38.69
C GLU A 216 -4.44 46.09 38.05
N ASN A 217 -3.32 46.30 38.76
CA ASN A 217 -1.96 46.04 38.31
C ASN A 217 -1.30 44.79 38.92
N ALA A 218 -2.03 43.95 39.66
CA ALA A 218 -1.47 42.72 40.23
C ALA A 218 -1.12 41.69 39.13
N LEU A 219 0.01 41.00 39.28
CA LEU A 219 0.37 39.88 38.42
C LEU A 219 -0.70 38.78 38.52
N GLN A 220 -1.48 38.60 37.45
CA GLN A 220 -2.62 37.68 37.42
C GLN A 220 -2.21 36.30 36.86
N ASP A 221 -2.61 35.26 37.57
CA ASP A 221 -2.50 33.83 37.21
C ASP A 221 -3.86 33.20 37.55
N THR A 222 -4.76 33.17 36.56
CA THR A 222 -6.18 32.88 36.78
C THR A 222 -6.43 31.39 37.02
N ASP A 223 -5.70 30.51 36.32
CA ASP A 223 -5.85 29.06 36.43
C ASP A 223 -4.86 28.41 37.41
N LYS A 224 -3.93 29.19 37.97
CA LYS A 224 -3.03 28.83 39.08
C LYS A 224 -2.02 27.79 38.68
N ASP A 225 -1.61 27.79 37.42
CA ASP A 225 -0.62 26.86 36.90
C ASP A 225 0.82 27.33 37.16
N GLY A 226 1.02 28.59 37.55
CA GLY A 226 2.31 29.20 37.83
C GLY A 226 2.87 30.07 36.70
N ILE A 227 2.11 30.30 35.63
CA ILE A 227 2.46 31.18 34.52
C ILE A 227 1.48 32.38 34.52
N PRO A 228 1.97 33.62 34.34
CA PRO A 228 1.07 34.77 34.27
C PRO A 228 0.20 34.78 33.01
N ASP A 229 -1.06 35.19 33.13
CA ASP A 229 -2.04 35.24 32.04
C ASP A 229 -1.52 36.01 30.80
N GLU A 230 -0.79 37.11 31.02
CA GLU A 230 -0.20 37.92 29.95
C GLU A 230 0.87 37.15 29.19
N TRP A 231 1.69 36.35 29.90
CA TRP A 231 2.76 35.58 29.30
C TRP A 231 2.19 34.44 28.47
N GLU A 232 1.14 33.77 28.93
CA GLU A 232 0.50 32.69 28.18
C GLU A 232 -0.09 33.16 26.85
N GLN A 233 -0.67 34.35 26.83
CA GLN A 233 -1.26 34.96 25.65
C GLN A 233 -0.20 35.56 24.70
N SER A 234 0.75 36.33 25.24
CA SER A 234 1.77 37.03 24.43
C SER A 234 2.95 36.13 24.01
N GLY A 235 3.19 35.10 24.81
CA GLY A 235 4.17 34.04 24.67
C GLY A 235 5.31 34.12 25.69
N TYR A 236 5.90 32.96 25.95
CA TYR A 236 6.99 32.78 26.92
C TYR A 236 7.97 31.70 26.47
N THR A 237 9.10 31.58 27.16
CA THR A 237 10.12 30.55 26.90
C THR A 237 10.94 30.21 28.14
N ILE A 238 11.69 29.11 28.08
CA ILE A 238 12.72 28.76 29.06
C ILE A 238 14.09 29.14 28.48
N LYS A 239 14.78 30.07 29.12
CA LYS A 239 16.11 30.54 28.71
C LYS A 239 17.07 30.49 29.89
N ASN A 240 18.18 29.78 29.72
CA ASN A 240 19.16 29.52 30.79
C ASN A 240 18.52 28.99 32.09
N GLY A 241 17.53 28.10 31.99
CA GLY A 241 16.83 27.55 33.15
C GLY A 241 15.76 28.45 33.78
N ALA A 242 15.56 29.67 33.29
CA ALA A 242 14.54 30.60 33.78
C ALA A 242 13.36 30.72 32.80
N LEU A 243 12.13 30.77 33.32
CA LEU A 243 10.93 31.13 32.56
C LEU A 243 10.88 32.65 32.37
N ILE A 244 10.74 33.09 31.12
CA ILE A 244 10.71 34.51 30.76
C ILE A 244 9.66 34.80 29.68
N SER A 245 9.15 36.03 29.67
CA SER A 245 8.33 36.52 28.54
C SER A 245 9.08 36.43 27.21
N TRP A 246 8.37 36.12 26.14
CA TRP A 246 8.93 35.95 24.80
C TRP A 246 9.45 37.28 24.22
N ASN A 247 10.51 37.18 23.43
CA ASN A 247 11.04 38.24 22.59
C ASN A 247 11.50 37.61 21.27
N ASP A 248 11.15 38.22 20.14
CA ASP A 248 11.44 37.65 18.81
C ASP A 248 12.94 37.45 18.54
N SER A 249 13.81 38.23 19.20
CA SER A 249 15.26 38.03 19.11
C SER A 249 15.71 36.65 19.60
N TYR A 250 14.95 36.00 20.51
CA TYR A 250 15.28 34.68 21.04
C TYR A 250 15.13 33.56 20.01
N SER A 251 14.32 33.77 18.97
CA SER A 251 14.21 32.85 17.84
C SER A 251 15.56 32.62 17.16
N ASN A 252 16.36 33.69 17.01
CA ASN A 252 17.70 33.61 16.41
C ASN A 252 18.71 32.83 17.27
N GLU A 253 18.43 32.68 18.57
CA GLU A 253 19.23 31.88 19.49
C GLU A 253 18.74 30.42 19.59
N GLY A 254 17.64 30.07 18.90
CA GLY A 254 17.07 28.73 18.87
C GLY A 254 16.04 28.43 19.97
N TYR A 255 15.58 29.43 20.73
CA TYR A 255 14.53 29.24 21.73
C TYR A 255 13.15 29.09 21.08
N LYS A 256 12.28 28.31 21.74
CA LYS A 256 10.90 28.07 21.28
C LYS A 256 9.94 29.02 21.98
N LYS A 257 9.00 29.59 21.21
CA LYS A 257 7.88 30.36 21.75
C LYS A 257 6.76 29.43 22.19
N TYR A 258 6.47 29.42 23.48
CA TYR A 258 5.30 28.76 24.06
C TYR A 258 4.17 29.76 24.22
N VAL A 259 2.95 29.27 24.07
CA VAL A 259 1.68 29.96 24.32
C VAL A 259 0.72 28.92 24.89
N SER A 260 -0.16 29.33 25.80
CA SER A 260 -1.10 28.45 26.50
C SER A 260 -2.40 29.19 26.82
N ASN A 261 -3.37 28.49 27.40
CA ASN A 261 -4.68 29.02 27.74
C ASN A 261 -4.70 29.46 29.21
N PRO A 262 -4.81 30.77 29.50
CA PRO A 262 -4.70 31.30 30.87
C PRO A 262 -5.86 30.97 31.81
N TYR A 263 -6.87 30.25 31.32
CA TYR A 263 -8.02 29.81 32.10
C TYR A 263 -8.07 28.29 32.23
N GLN A 264 -6.99 27.60 31.85
CA GLN A 264 -6.88 26.15 31.91
C GLN A 264 -5.46 25.75 32.26
N ALA A 265 -5.26 25.37 33.52
CA ALA A 265 -3.94 24.96 34.02
C ALA A 265 -3.27 23.83 33.23
N ARG A 266 -4.05 23.12 32.41
CA ARG A 266 -3.62 22.05 31.50
C ARG A 266 -4.23 22.33 30.13
N THR A 267 -3.60 23.18 29.33
CA THR A 267 -4.14 23.58 28.02
C THR A 267 -4.45 22.36 27.13
N ALA A 268 -3.57 21.36 27.12
CA ALA A 268 -3.77 20.13 26.35
C ALA A 268 -4.65 19.06 27.01
N GLN A 269 -5.17 19.31 28.23
CA GLN A 269 -5.98 18.35 29.01
C GLN A 269 -5.27 17.02 29.33
N ASP A 270 -3.94 16.99 29.23
CA ASP A 270 -3.10 15.88 29.68
C ASP A 270 -2.84 15.97 31.21
N PRO A 271 -2.18 15.00 31.86
CA PRO A 271 -2.02 15.01 33.32
C PRO A 271 -1.12 16.13 33.88
N TYR A 272 -0.44 16.90 33.05
CA TYR A 272 0.62 17.83 33.46
C TYR A 272 0.21 19.27 33.17
N THR A 273 0.48 20.18 34.11
CA THR A 273 0.19 21.62 33.92
C THR A 273 1.10 22.25 32.88
N ASP A 274 0.73 23.41 32.33
CA ASP A 274 1.54 24.05 31.29
C ASP A 274 2.92 24.45 31.84
N PHE A 275 2.99 24.91 33.09
CA PHE A 275 4.26 25.07 33.83
C PHE A 275 5.07 23.78 33.93
N GLN A 276 4.45 22.66 34.35
CA GLN A 276 5.14 21.36 34.45
C GLN A 276 5.73 20.92 33.10
N LYS A 277 4.99 21.15 32.01
CA LYS A 277 5.42 20.78 30.66
C LYS A 277 6.65 21.55 30.23
N VAL A 278 6.66 22.88 30.37
CA VAL A 278 7.77 23.71 29.89
C VAL A 278 9.06 23.54 30.70
N ILE A 279 8.98 23.31 32.00
CA ILE A 279 10.16 23.02 32.84
C ILE A 279 10.61 21.55 32.72
N GLY A 280 9.81 20.68 32.10
CA GLY A 280 10.10 19.26 31.95
C GLY A 280 9.87 18.44 33.22
N TYR A 281 9.02 18.89 34.14
CA TYR A 281 8.62 18.17 35.36
C TYR A 281 7.60 17.07 35.04
N MET A 282 8.05 16.09 34.26
CA MET A 282 7.26 14.99 33.72
C MET A 282 8.11 13.71 33.71
N PRO A 283 7.53 12.51 33.53
CA PRO A 283 8.32 11.31 33.33
C PRO A 283 9.36 11.51 32.23
N ALA A 284 10.63 11.18 32.51
CA ALA A 284 11.75 11.44 31.59
C ALA A 284 11.61 10.78 30.21
N ALA A 285 10.78 9.74 30.09
CA ALA A 285 10.48 9.06 28.82
C ALA A 285 9.47 9.81 27.93
N THR A 286 8.79 10.85 28.45
CA THR A 286 7.90 11.71 27.67
C THR A 286 8.71 12.47 26.62
N LYS A 287 8.20 12.53 25.39
CA LYS A 287 8.90 13.17 24.26
C LYS A 287 9.00 14.69 24.44
N GLU A 288 10.09 15.29 23.96
CA GLU A 288 10.36 16.72 24.12
C GLU A 288 9.32 17.62 23.47
N GLU A 289 8.70 17.20 22.37
CA GLU A 289 7.60 17.93 21.73
C GLU A 289 6.39 18.14 22.66
N ALA A 290 6.13 17.22 23.59
CA ALA A 290 5.05 17.35 24.57
C ALA A 290 5.42 18.28 25.74
N ARG A 291 6.59 18.93 25.71
CA ARG A 291 6.86 20.09 26.59
C ARG A 291 6.16 21.35 26.12
N ASP A 292 5.71 21.40 24.86
CA ASP A 292 4.86 22.49 24.39
C ASP A 292 3.46 22.33 25.00
N PRO A 293 2.92 23.35 25.71
CA PRO A 293 1.60 23.30 26.33
C PRO A 293 0.49 22.84 25.38
N LEU A 294 0.58 23.18 24.09
CA LEU A 294 -0.41 22.80 23.08
C LEU A 294 -0.28 21.34 22.62
N VAL A 295 0.87 20.68 22.80
CA VAL A 295 1.07 19.29 22.35
C VAL A 295 0.80 18.36 23.53
N ALA A 296 -0.24 17.54 23.46
CA ALA A 296 -0.62 16.68 24.57
C ALA A 296 0.44 15.60 24.83
N ALA A 297 0.73 15.33 26.10
CA ALA A 297 1.38 14.11 26.53
C ALA A 297 0.37 12.94 26.42
N TYR A 298 0.48 12.15 25.35
CA TYR A 298 -0.54 11.17 24.95
C TYR A 298 0.10 9.84 24.52
N PRO A 299 -0.27 8.68 25.12
CA PRO A 299 0.16 7.38 24.62
C PRO A 299 -0.74 6.91 23.46
N ALA A 300 -0.16 6.65 22.30
CA ALA A 300 -0.86 6.08 21.15
C ALA A 300 -0.41 4.63 20.95
N VAL A 301 -1.10 3.70 21.62
CA VAL A 301 -0.68 2.29 21.70
C VAL A 301 -1.45 1.43 20.71
N GLY A 302 -0.73 0.71 19.86
CA GLY A 302 -1.28 -0.33 18.99
C GLY A 302 -0.59 -1.68 19.17
N VAL A 303 -1.18 -2.69 18.53
CA VAL A 303 -0.65 -4.06 18.49
C VAL A 303 -0.30 -4.39 17.05
N GLY A 304 0.97 -4.72 16.80
CA GLY A 304 1.48 -5.15 15.51
C GLY A 304 1.73 -6.66 15.50
N MET A 305 1.54 -7.28 14.35
CA MET A 305 1.80 -8.71 14.16
C MET A 305 3.14 -8.94 13.45
N GLU A 306 3.93 -9.88 13.96
CA GLU A 306 5.23 -10.28 13.39
C GLU A 306 5.15 -11.63 12.66
N LYS A 307 4.27 -12.53 13.13
CA LYS A 307 4.18 -13.90 12.60
C LYS A 307 2.77 -14.45 12.73
N LEU A 308 2.36 -15.18 11.69
CA LEU A 308 1.14 -15.98 11.66
C LEU A 308 1.51 -17.47 11.69
N ILE A 309 0.79 -18.24 12.50
CA ILE A 309 0.95 -19.70 12.61
C ILE A 309 -0.45 -20.30 12.49
N PHE A 310 -0.64 -21.16 11.50
CA PHE A 310 -1.91 -21.83 11.22
C PHE A 310 -1.76 -23.34 11.44
N SER A 311 -2.73 -23.97 12.09
CA SER A 311 -2.74 -25.43 12.26
C SER A 311 -4.15 -26.00 12.12
N LYS A 312 -4.23 -27.29 11.78
CA LYS A 312 -5.47 -28.06 11.91
C LYS A 312 -5.84 -28.29 13.38
N ASN A 313 -4.84 -28.32 14.25
CA ASN A 313 -5.04 -28.53 15.68
C ASN A 313 -5.32 -27.20 16.38
N GLU A 314 -6.17 -27.26 17.41
CA GLU A 314 -6.53 -26.10 18.22
C GLU A 314 -5.33 -25.56 19.02
N ASN A 315 -4.43 -26.45 19.45
CA ASN A 315 -3.17 -26.07 20.08
C ASN A 315 -2.14 -25.78 18.99
N VAL A 316 -2.06 -24.52 18.59
CA VAL A 316 -1.22 -24.07 17.49
C VAL A 316 0.20 -23.78 17.98
N ALA A 317 1.11 -24.73 17.74
CA ALA A 317 2.54 -24.59 17.99
C ALA A 317 3.34 -24.72 16.69
N GLU A 318 4.43 -23.96 16.58
CA GLU A 318 5.33 -24.02 15.44
C GLU A 318 6.08 -25.36 15.39
N GLY A 319 6.27 -25.91 14.18
CA GLY A 319 7.04 -27.14 13.96
C GLY A 319 6.28 -28.45 14.20
N THR A 320 5.00 -28.41 14.58
CA THR A 320 4.15 -29.61 14.66
C THR A 320 3.65 -30.04 13.27
N THR A 321 3.28 -31.32 13.12
CA THR A 321 2.67 -31.84 11.89
C THR A 321 1.39 -31.08 11.54
N ASN A 322 1.13 -30.84 10.25
CA ASN A 322 -0.04 -30.10 9.74
C ASN A 322 -0.11 -28.63 10.21
N THR A 323 1.05 -27.98 10.33
CA THR A 323 1.16 -26.56 10.67
C THR A 323 1.84 -25.79 9.54
N LYS A 324 1.37 -24.56 9.29
CA LYS A 324 1.97 -23.60 8.36
C LYS A 324 2.25 -22.29 9.08
N SER A 325 3.50 -21.82 9.05
CA SER A 325 3.89 -20.51 9.58
C SER A 325 4.38 -19.58 8.48
N THR A 326 4.12 -18.28 8.62
CA THR A 326 4.64 -17.24 7.72
C THR A 326 4.91 -15.95 8.49
N SER A 327 5.93 -15.21 8.06
CA SER A 327 6.24 -13.89 8.58
C SER A 327 5.33 -12.83 7.97
N THR A 328 5.05 -11.78 8.73
CA THR A 328 4.21 -10.67 8.28
C THR A 328 5.02 -9.38 8.15
N THR A 329 4.57 -8.51 7.25
CA THR A 329 4.94 -7.09 7.21
C THR A 329 3.79 -6.26 7.74
N LYS A 330 4.09 -5.34 8.65
CA LYS A 330 3.15 -4.32 9.12
C LYS A 330 2.94 -3.26 8.04
N THR A 331 1.69 -2.84 7.83
CA THR A 331 1.30 -1.69 7.00
C THR A 331 0.34 -0.77 7.77
N ASN A 332 0.41 0.56 7.59
CA ASN A 332 -0.30 1.58 8.40
C ASN A 332 -1.69 1.93 7.84
N SER A 333 -2.79 1.53 8.48
CA SER A 333 -4.15 1.48 7.87
C SER A 333 -4.73 2.79 7.31
N ASN A 334 -4.05 3.91 7.49
CA ASN A 334 -4.62 5.25 7.34
C ASN A 334 -4.57 5.74 5.89
N THR A 335 -3.70 5.15 5.06
CA THR A 335 -3.36 5.59 3.70
C THR A 335 -3.96 4.69 2.60
N ASN A 336 -5.06 3.98 2.91
CA ASN A 336 -5.58 2.85 2.14
C ASN A 336 -6.12 3.16 0.73
N THR A 337 -6.41 4.41 0.37
CA THR A 337 -7.18 4.70 -0.85
C THR A 337 -6.60 5.87 -1.63
N VAL A 338 -5.95 5.57 -2.75
CA VAL A 338 -5.86 6.53 -3.85
C VAL A 338 -6.96 6.20 -4.84
N GLU A 339 -7.83 7.15 -5.09
CA GLU A 339 -8.69 7.09 -6.27
C GLU A 339 -7.81 7.27 -7.51
N LEU A 340 -7.54 6.15 -8.20
CA LEU A 340 -6.69 6.09 -9.38
C LEU A 340 -7.29 6.95 -10.50
N GLY A 341 -6.75 8.15 -10.73
CA GLY A 341 -7.08 8.99 -11.88
C GLY A 341 -6.04 10.08 -12.02
N ALA A 342 -5.54 10.32 -13.24
CA ALA A 342 -4.67 11.47 -13.50
C ALA A 342 -5.49 12.75 -13.32
N LYS A 343 -5.06 13.61 -12.39
CA LYS A 343 -5.66 14.92 -12.15
C LYS A 343 -4.69 15.98 -12.67
N ILE A 344 -5.19 16.88 -13.51
CA ILE A 344 -4.47 18.06 -14.00
C ILE A 344 -5.22 19.28 -13.51
N GLY A 345 -4.51 20.27 -12.98
CA GLY A 345 -5.03 21.63 -12.86
C GLY A 345 -5.30 22.11 -11.43
N PHE A 346 -4.42 21.80 -10.50
CA PHE A 346 -4.32 22.60 -9.28
C PHE A 346 -3.27 23.67 -9.53
N THR A 347 -3.68 24.93 -9.62
CA THR A 347 -2.77 26.07 -9.44
C THR A 347 -2.29 26.08 -7.99
N ASP A 348 -1.35 26.97 -7.62
CA ASP A 348 -0.95 27.25 -6.21
C ASP A 348 -2.13 27.54 -5.25
N LYS A 349 -3.36 27.60 -5.78
CA LYS A 349 -4.64 27.93 -5.13
C LYS A 349 -5.61 26.74 -5.09
N GLY A 350 -5.19 25.55 -5.52
CA GLY A 350 -6.01 24.35 -5.66
C GLY A 350 -5.63 23.21 -4.70
N ILE A 351 -6.65 22.49 -4.22
CA ILE A 351 -6.57 21.46 -3.17
C ILE A 351 -5.82 20.19 -3.64
N SER A 352 -4.75 19.78 -2.94
CA SER A 352 -4.14 18.44 -3.14
C SER A 352 -4.06 17.59 -1.87
N PHE A 353 -5.20 17.31 -1.25
CA PHE A 353 -5.29 16.31 -0.20
C PHE A 353 -6.21 15.14 -0.59
N ASP A 354 -5.82 13.95 -0.18
CA ASP A 354 -6.49 12.69 -0.48
C ASP A 354 -7.53 12.36 0.61
N LEU A 355 -8.72 11.93 0.17
CA LEU A 355 -9.76 11.47 1.09
C LEU A 355 -9.52 9.99 1.43
N SER A 356 -9.54 9.67 2.72
CA SER A 356 -9.65 8.29 3.18
C SER A 356 -11.08 8.00 3.66
N PRO A 357 -11.90 7.20 2.93
CA PRO A 357 -13.23 6.80 3.36
C PRO A 357 -13.23 5.98 4.66
N LYS A 358 -12.09 5.37 5.00
CA LYS A 358 -11.82 4.66 6.26
C LYS A 358 -10.54 5.23 6.88
N TYR A 359 -10.63 6.43 7.44
CA TYR A 359 -9.55 7.00 8.24
C TYR A 359 -9.32 6.14 9.48
N ALA A 360 -8.07 5.79 9.76
CA ALA A 360 -7.69 5.04 10.93
C ALA A 360 -6.58 5.80 11.68
N HIS A 361 -6.34 5.42 12.92
CA HIS A 361 -5.27 5.98 13.75
C HIS A 361 -4.05 5.07 13.73
N SER A 362 -2.90 5.56 14.20
CA SER A 362 -1.63 4.83 14.14
C SER A 362 -1.61 3.52 14.95
N TRP A 363 -2.55 3.34 15.89
CA TRP A 363 -2.73 2.12 16.67
C TRP A 363 -3.53 1.02 15.95
N THR A 364 -4.06 1.32 14.76
CA THR A 364 -4.58 0.31 13.85
C THR A 364 -3.46 -0.12 12.91
N SER A 365 -3.28 -1.43 12.74
CA SER A 365 -2.26 -1.98 11.84
C SER A 365 -2.84 -3.05 10.93
N SER A 366 -2.44 -3.02 9.67
CA SER A 366 -2.74 -4.06 8.69
C SER A 366 -1.56 -5.02 8.58
N THR A 367 -1.86 -6.29 8.29
CA THR A 367 -0.82 -7.32 8.11
C THR A 367 -0.84 -7.85 6.69
N ALA A 368 0.33 -7.87 6.07
CA ALA A 368 0.54 -8.53 4.78
C ALA A 368 1.54 -9.68 4.94
N VAL A 369 1.27 -10.81 4.29
CA VAL A 369 2.11 -12.02 4.38
C VAL A 369 3.28 -11.96 3.40
N GLN A 370 4.47 -12.37 3.83
CA GLN A 370 5.68 -12.29 3.00
C GLN A 370 5.74 -13.43 1.96
N ASP A 371 5.58 -14.68 2.39
CA ASP A 371 5.69 -15.86 1.53
C ASP A 371 4.33 -16.42 1.10
N THR A 372 4.13 -16.59 -0.21
CA THR A 372 2.85 -17.09 -0.77
C THR A 372 3.00 -18.25 -1.77
N ASN A 373 4.23 -18.72 -2.01
CA ASN A 373 4.51 -19.73 -3.04
C ASN A 373 4.18 -21.16 -2.56
N GLY A 374 3.71 -22.00 -3.49
CA GLY A 374 3.41 -23.42 -3.26
C GLY A 374 1.92 -23.77 -3.32
N ASP A 375 1.58 -24.99 -2.91
CA ASP A 375 0.19 -25.46 -2.74
C ASP A 375 -0.60 -24.52 -1.80
N SER A 376 -1.94 -24.54 -1.90
CA SER A 376 -2.78 -23.76 -0.98
C SER A 376 -2.53 -24.14 0.48
N TRP A 377 -2.59 -23.17 1.39
CA TRP A 377 -2.38 -23.42 2.82
C TRP A 377 -3.41 -24.41 3.37
N SER A 378 -4.65 -24.35 2.90
CA SER A 378 -5.68 -25.35 3.23
C SER A 378 -5.24 -26.77 2.90
N LYS A 379 -4.65 -26.99 1.73
CA LYS A 379 -4.13 -28.28 1.27
C LYS A 379 -2.88 -28.72 2.03
N GLN A 380 -1.97 -27.77 2.33
CA GLN A 380 -0.76 -28.05 3.13
C GLN A 380 -1.10 -28.46 4.57
N ILE A 381 -2.13 -27.83 5.16
CA ILE A 381 -2.63 -28.15 6.51
C ILE A 381 -3.53 -29.40 6.49
N GLY A 382 -4.11 -29.75 5.33
CA GLY A 382 -4.99 -30.90 5.16
C GLY A 382 -6.38 -30.67 5.72
N ILE A 383 -6.97 -29.48 5.48
CA ILE A 383 -8.36 -29.15 5.81
C ILE A 383 -9.22 -29.05 4.54
N ASN A 384 -10.46 -29.54 4.64
CA ASN A 384 -11.50 -29.40 3.62
C ASN A 384 -12.39 -28.18 3.90
N THR A 385 -13.35 -27.89 3.02
CA THR A 385 -14.24 -26.72 3.12
C THR A 385 -15.18 -26.72 4.35
N ASP A 386 -15.40 -27.88 4.97
CA ASP A 386 -16.20 -28.09 6.18
C ASP A 386 -15.36 -28.04 7.47
N GLN A 387 -14.03 -27.94 7.36
CA GLN A 387 -13.09 -27.91 8.48
C GLN A 387 -12.50 -26.51 8.66
N ALA A 388 -12.11 -26.21 9.90
CA ALA A 388 -11.44 -24.96 10.26
C ALA A 388 -9.95 -25.17 10.51
N ALA A 389 -9.14 -24.17 10.13
CA ALA A 389 -7.79 -23.98 10.66
C ALA A 389 -7.85 -23.02 11.85
N PHE A 390 -6.91 -23.17 12.77
CA PHE A 390 -6.75 -22.30 13.94
C PHE A 390 -5.50 -21.44 13.78
N LEU A 391 -5.63 -20.16 14.13
CA LEU A 391 -4.57 -19.16 14.07
C LEU A 391 -4.00 -18.90 15.48
N ASN A 392 -2.67 -18.95 15.58
CA ASN A 392 -1.88 -18.30 16.62
C ASN A 392 -1.02 -17.20 15.98
N ALA A 393 -0.94 -16.05 16.64
CA ALA A 393 -0.19 -14.90 16.16
C ALA A 393 0.86 -14.49 17.18
N ASN A 394 2.05 -14.17 16.68
CA ASN A 394 3.04 -13.47 17.47
C ASN A 394 2.88 -11.98 17.27
N VAL A 395 2.67 -11.26 18.37
CA VAL A 395 2.38 -9.83 18.38
C VAL A 395 3.37 -9.06 19.24
N ARG A 396 3.48 -7.76 18.95
CA ARG A 396 4.26 -6.80 19.71
C ARG A 396 3.47 -5.52 19.86
N TYR A 397 3.44 -4.98 21.07
CA TYR A 397 2.82 -3.67 21.32
C TYR A 397 3.81 -2.59 20.90
N TYR A 398 3.29 -1.46 20.45
CA TYR A 398 4.08 -0.30 20.08
C TYR A 398 3.37 0.97 20.53
N ASN A 399 4.14 2.02 20.85
CA ASN A 399 3.60 3.33 21.22
C ASN A 399 4.13 4.40 20.27
N THR A 400 3.26 5.00 19.46
CA THR A 400 3.59 6.05 18.48
C THR A 400 3.40 7.46 19.02
N GLY A 401 2.92 7.60 20.26
CA GLY A 401 2.55 8.85 20.89
C GLY A 401 3.73 9.65 21.46
N THR A 402 3.44 10.43 22.50
CA THR A 402 4.41 11.29 23.21
C THR A 402 4.61 10.93 24.68
N ALA A 403 3.69 10.17 25.30
CA ALA A 403 3.78 9.80 26.72
C ALA A 403 3.96 8.29 26.94
N PRO A 404 4.72 7.87 27.98
CA PRO A 404 4.79 6.47 28.37
C PRO A 404 3.47 6.00 28.99
N ILE A 405 3.21 4.71 28.86
CA ILE A 405 2.10 4.02 29.53
C ILE A 405 2.63 2.87 30.38
N TYR A 406 2.08 2.73 31.58
CA TYR A 406 2.45 1.68 32.53
C TYR A 406 1.31 0.69 32.70
N GLU A 407 1.62 -0.57 33.00
CA GLU A 407 0.65 -1.67 33.06
C GLU A 407 -0.29 -1.73 31.84
N VAL A 408 0.29 -1.61 30.64
CA VAL A 408 -0.48 -1.53 29.40
C VAL A 408 -1.24 -2.83 29.13
N ARG A 409 -2.53 -2.68 28.86
CA ARG A 409 -3.49 -3.75 28.61
C ARG A 409 -4.33 -3.41 27.38
N PRO A 410 -3.83 -3.73 26.17
CA PRO A 410 -4.59 -3.50 24.94
C PRO A 410 -5.76 -4.48 24.78
N THR A 411 -6.83 -3.99 24.18
CA THR A 411 -7.94 -4.76 23.62
C THR A 411 -7.89 -4.58 22.10
N THR A 412 -7.70 -5.67 21.37
CA THR A 412 -7.47 -5.65 19.92
C THR A 412 -8.43 -6.58 19.19
N ASN A 413 -9.09 -6.05 18.17
CA ASN A 413 -9.93 -6.79 17.24
C ASN A 413 -9.09 -7.32 16.08
N PHE A 414 -9.32 -8.59 15.72
CA PHE A 414 -8.77 -9.22 14.53
C PHE A 414 -9.85 -9.21 13.46
N ILE A 415 -9.60 -8.56 12.32
CA ILE A 415 -10.61 -8.30 11.30
C ILE A 415 -10.06 -8.77 9.95
N LEU A 416 -10.85 -9.51 9.19
CA LEU A 416 -10.62 -9.69 7.76
C LEU A 416 -11.10 -8.41 7.06
N LYS A 417 -10.14 -7.63 6.59
CA LYS A 417 -10.34 -6.25 6.13
C LYS A 417 -11.34 -6.13 4.98
N ASN A 418 -11.15 -6.93 3.94
CA ASN A 418 -11.92 -6.83 2.71
C ASN A 418 -13.31 -7.44 2.87
N ALA A 419 -13.41 -8.57 3.59
CA ALA A 419 -14.68 -9.15 4.01
C ALA A 419 -15.41 -8.30 5.08
N ASN A 420 -14.73 -7.31 5.68
CA ASN A 420 -15.21 -6.53 6.81
C ASN A 420 -15.78 -7.41 7.95
N GLN A 421 -15.09 -8.53 8.21
CA GLN A 421 -15.54 -9.57 9.13
C GLN A 421 -14.64 -9.62 10.36
N SER A 422 -15.21 -9.43 11.56
CA SER A 422 -14.49 -9.66 12.81
C SER A 422 -14.28 -11.16 13.04
N LEU A 423 -13.03 -11.55 13.30
CA LEU A 423 -12.64 -12.90 13.69
C LEU A 423 -12.74 -13.08 15.20
N THR A 424 -12.14 -12.15 15.96
CA THR A 424 -12.13 -12.20 17.43
C THR A 424 -11.74 -10.85 18.04
N THR A 425 -11.96 -10.70 19.34
CA THR A 425 -11.45 -9.60 20.16
C THR A 425 -10.62 -10.19 21.30
N ILE A 426 -9.38 -9.72 21.44
CA ILE A 426 -8.45 -10.20 22.47
C ILE A 426 -8.13 -9.05 23.42
N LYS A 427 -8.31 -9.29 24.72
CA LYS A 427 -7.88 -8.39 25.79
C LYS A 427 -6.67 -9.00 26.48
N ALA A 428 -5.61 -8.22 26.67
CA ALA A 428 -4.38 -8.69 27.29
C ALA A 428 -4.61 -9.31 28.67
N GLY A 429 -4.23 -10.58 28.83
CA GLY A 429 -4.24 -11.29 30.12
C GLY A 429 -3.01 -11.01 30.98
N PRO A 430 -2.89 -11.60 32.19
CA PRO A 430 -1.82 -11.31 33.16
C PRO A 430 -0.40 -11.45 32.61
N ASN A 431 -0.14 -12.49 31.80
CA ASN A 431 1.18 -12.75 31.20
C ASN A 431 1.46 -11.90 29.95
N GLN A 432 0.49 -11.09 29.52
CA GLN A 432 0.56 -10.23 28.35
C GLN A 432 0.59 -8.74 28.74
N ILE A 433 0.48 -8.42 30.03
CA ILE A 433 0.59 -7.03 30.52
C ILE A 433 1.98 -6.49 30.22
N GLY A 434 2.04 -5.31 29.63
CA GLY A 434 3.30 -4.56 29.49
C GLY A 434 3.53 -3.68 30.71
N ASN A 435 4.56 -3.96 31.50
CA ASN A 435 4.86 -3.15 32.69
C ASN A 435 5.11 -1.67 32.36
N SER A 436 5.79 -1.42 31.24
CA SER A 436 6.06 -0.07 30.74
C SER A 436 6.28 -0.09 29.23
N LEU A 437 5.72 0.90 28.54
CA LEU A 437 5.89 1.11 27.11
C LEU A 437 6.11 2.60 26.81
N SER A 438 7.38 2.96 26.59
CA SER A 438 7.80 4.31 26.25
C SER A 438 7.40 4.69 24.81
N PRO A 439 7.28 5.99 24.48
CA PRO A 439 6.98 6.42 23.12
C PRO A 439 8.14 6.14 22.16
N GLY A 440 7.83 5.55 21.00
CA GLY A 440 8.78 5.06 20.00
C GLY A 440 9.29 3.63 20.26
N ASP A 441 9.02 3.08 21.45
CA ASP A 441 9.44 1.73 21.83
C ASP A 441 8.37 0.68 21.53
N THR A 442 8.76 -0.58 21.76
CA THR A 442 7.90 -1.75 21.62
C THR A 442 7.93 -2.63 22.88
N TYR A 443 6.85 -3.38 23.12
CA TYR A 443 6.78 -4.37 24.20
C TYR A 443 6.39 -5.75 23.65
N PRO A 444 7.18 -6.81 23.92
CA PRO A 444 8.53 -6.78 24.51
C PRO A 444 9.50 -5.94 23.66
N LYS A 445 10.68 -5.59 24.19
CA LYS A 445 11.62 -4.71 23.46
C LYS A 445 12.06 -5.33 22.14
N GLN A 446 12.35 -4.50 21.14
CA GLN A 446 12.88 -4.95 19.86
C GLN A 446 14.14 -5.82 20.06
N GLY A 447 14.19 -6.98 19.42
CA GLY A 447 15.23 -8.00 19.61
C GLY A 447 14.89 -9.09 20.65
N GLN A 448 13.88 -8.87 21.49
CA GLN A 448 13.29 -9.92 22.34
C GLN A 448 12.18 -10.67 21.60
N ALA A 449 11.94 -11.92 22.01
CA ALA A 449 10.85 -12.72 21.46
C ALA A 449 9.49 -12.00 21.63
N PRO A 450 8.62 -12.01 20.60
CA PRO A 450 7.29 -11.40 20.67
C PRO A 450 6.34 -12.17 21.59
N ILE A 451 5.20 -11.55 21.93
CA ILE A 451 4.12 -12.20 22.69
C ILE A 451 3.42 -13.20 21.77
N SER A 452 3.31 -14.45 22.20
CA SER A 452 2.44 -15.43 21.54
C SER A 452 1.01 -15.32 22.07
N LEU A 453 0.03 -15.34 21.16
CA LEU A 453 -1.39 -15.31 21.49
C LEU A 453 -2.01 -16.71 21.54
N ASP A 454 -1.24 -17.70 21.98
CA ASP A 454 -1.68 -19.09 22.17
C ASP A 454 -2.87 -19.22 23.15
N LYS A 455 -3.11 -18.19 23.97
CA LYS A 455 -4.28 -18.03 24.84
C LYS A 455 -4.84 -16.61 24.73
N ALA A 456 -6.12 -16.48 24.42
CA ALA A 456 -6.79 -15.20 24.20
C ALA A 456 -7.36 -14.53 25.47
N ASN A 457 -7.44 -15.23 26.61
CA ASN A 457 -7.91 -14.70 27.90
C ASN A 457 -7.44 -15.58 29.08
N GLU A 458 -7.65 -15.13 30.33
CA GLU A 458 -7.33 -15.89 31.57
C GLU A 458 -8.01 -17.27 31.64
N ALA A 459 -9.16 -17.44 30.96
CA ALA A 459 -9.92 -18.68 30.89
C ALA A 459 -9.41 -19.67 29.82
N GLY A 460 -8.52 -19.25 28.91
CA GLY A 460 -7.97 -20.06 27.82
C GLY A 460 -8.95 -20.40 26.69
N THR A 461 -10.05 -19.65 26.51
CA THR A 461 -11.21 -20.13 25.72
C THR A 461 -11.33 -19.59 24.29
N THR A 462 -10.73 -18.47 23.91
CA THR A 462 -10.98 -17.89 22.57
C THR A 462 -9.95 -18.38 21.55
N LYS A 463 -10.44 -19.15 20.57
CA LYS A 463 -9.67 -19.66 19.42
C LYS A 463 -9.98 -18.80 18.20
N ILE A 464 -8.96 -18.50 17.38
CA ILE A 464 -9.18 -17.78 16.12
C ILE A 464 -9.32 -18.82 15.01
N SER A 465 -10.56 -19.11 14.60
CA SER A 465 -10.83 -20.10 13.54
C SER A 465 -11.00 -19.45 12.17
N LEU A 466 -10.46 -20.08 11.14
CA LEU A 466 -10.57 -19.67 9.74
C LEU A 466 -11.05 -20.86 8.89
N THR A 467 -11.97 -20.60 7.97
CA THR A 467 -12.34 -21.56 6.91
C THR A 467 -11.19 -21.73 5.91
N ALA A 468 -11.18 -22.84 5.16
CA ALA A 468 -10.22 -23.06 4.08
C ALA A 468 -10.17 -21.87 3.09
N ASN A 469 -11.34 -21.33 2.72
CA ASN A 469 -11.44 -20.19 1.79
C ASN A 469 -10.82 -18.90 2.34
N GLN A 470 -11.02 -18.62 3.63
CA GLN A 470 -10.42 -17.44 4.28
C GLN A 470 -8.90 -17.59 4.37
N LEU A 471 -8.43 -18.77 4.77
CA LEU A 471 -7.00 -19.08 4.88
C LEU A 471 -6.28 -18.90 3.54
N ASP A 472 -6.84 -19.46 2.46
CA ASP A 472 -6.27 -19.37 1.12
C ASP A 472 -6.36 -17.94 0.55
N SER A 473 -7.36 -17.16 0.97
CA SER A 473 -7.49 -15.74 0.61
C SER A 473 -6.44 -14.86 1.28
N ILE A 474 -6.03 -15.19 2.51
CA ILE A 474 -4.89 -14.55 3.18
C ILE A 474 -3.59 -14.90 2.45
N GLN A 475 -3.37 -16.18 2.10
CA GLN A 475 -2.21 -16.60 1.29
C GLN A 475 -2.18 -15.86 -0.05
N SER A 476 -3.32 -15.70 -0.70
CA SER A 476 -3.40 -15.06 -2.01
C SER A 476 -3.29 -13.54 -1.95
N LYS A 477 -3.15 -12.94 -0.76
CA LYS A 477 -3.15 -11.48 -0.51
C LYS A 477 -4.42 -10.76 -0.98
N SER A 478 -5.49 -11.50 -1.25
CA SER A 478 -6.81 -10.89 -1.54
C SER A 478 -7.57 -10.55 -0.25
N GLU A 479 -7.07 -11.03 0.88
CA GLU A 479 -7.56 -10.68 2.20
C GLU A 479 -6.36 -10.38 3.11
N THR A 480 -6.54 -9.43 4.02
CA THR A 480 -5.52 -9.04 5.01
C THR A 480 -6.15 -9.06 6.40
N ILE A 481 -5.36 -9.47 7.39
CA ILE A 481 -5.79 -9.39 8.78
C ILE A 481 -5.41 -8.01 9.33
N ASP A 482 -6.41 -7.22 9.66
CA ASP A 482 -6.25 -5.95 10.37
C ASP A 482 -6.35 -6.19 11.88
N LEU A 483 -5.46 -5.53 12.61
CA LEU A 483 -5.42 -5.47 14.07
C LEU A 483 -5.83 -4.06 14.46
N GLU A 484 -7.06 -3.93 14.95
CA GLU A 484 -7.61 -2.67 15.42
C GLU A 484 -7.58 -2.64 16.95
N THR A 485 -6.70 -1.83 17.52
CA THR A 485 -6.64 -1.66 18.98
C THR A 485 -7.71 -0.64 19.38
N THR A 486 -8.82 -1.12 19.93
CA THR A 486 -9.96 -0.27 20.28
C THR A 486 -9.77 0.44 21.61
N GLN A 487 -9.05 -0.19 22.53
CA GLN A 487 -8.76 0.34 23.85
C GLN A 487 -7.35 -0.09 24.28
N SER A 488 -6.63 0.81 24.93
CA SER A 488 -5.33 0.51 25.54
C SER A 488 -5.29 1.07 26.96
N SER A 489 -5.93 0.35 27.88
CA SER A 489 -5.95 0.73 29.29
C SER A 489 -4.55 0.65 29.90
N GLY A 490 -4.29 1.51 30.88
CA GLY A 490 -3.00 1.60 31.55
C GLY A 490 -2.87 2.90 32.35
N GLN A 491 -1.79 2.98 33.11
CA GLN A 491 -1.54 4.07 34.05
C GLN A 491 -0.61 5.13 33.45
N TYR A 492 -0.82 6.40 33.84
CA TYR A 492 0.15 7.47 33.67
C TYR A 492 1.01 7.63 34.93
N GLY A 493 2.18 8.24 34.77
CA GLY A 493 3.09 8.50 35.87
C GLY A 493 3.18 9.99 36.17
N VAL A 494 3.32 10.34 37.45
CA VAL A 494 3.62 11.71 37.91
C VAL A 494 4.84 11.68 38.81
N LEU A 495 5.59 12.78 38.87
CA LEU A 495 6.72 12.89 39.79
C LEU A 495 6.22 13.35 41.16
N ASP A 496 6.71 12.68 42.20
CA ASP A 496 6.44 13.05 43.60
C ASP A 496 7.16 14.37 43.94
N PRO A 497 6.45 15.40 44.44
CA PRO A 497 7.04 16.70 44.74
C PRO A 497 8.10 16.69 45.84
N VAL A 498 8.16 15.65 46.68
CA VAL A 498 9.05 15.56 47.84
C VAL A 498 10.40 14.95 47.50
N ASN A 499 10.43 14.02 46.55
CA ASN A 499 11.61 13.20 46.27
C ASN A 499 11.89 13.00 44.77
N GLY A 500 11.05 13.52 43.89
CA GLY A 500 11.19 13.40 42.43
C GLY A 500 10.93 12.00 41.87
N ASN A 501 10.50 11.04 42.70
CA ASN A 501 10.28 9.67 42.25
C ASN A 501 9.03 9.58 41.37
N LEU A 502 9.09 8.71 40.37
CA LEU A 502 7.94 8.39 39.54
C LEU A 502 6.91 7.59 40.34
N VAL A 503 5.68 8.09 40.40
CA VAL A 503 4.54 7.45 41.04
C VAL A 503 3.52 7.04 39.98
N THR A 504 3.18 5.76 39.99
CA THR A 504 2.11 5.15 39.18
C THR A 504 1.21 4.36 40.12
N ASP A 505 -0.11 4.52 40.01
CA ASP A 505 -1.06 3.73 40.78
C ASP A 505 -2.42 3.64 40.08
N SER A 506 -3.34 2.85 40.66
CA SER A 506 -4.65 2.57 40.09
C SER A 506 -5.55 3.80 39.91
N SER A 507 -5.32 4.91 40.61
CA SER A 507 -6.08 6.15 40.43
C SER A 507 -5.62 6.96 39.21
N LYS A 508 -4.46 6.64 38.64
CA LYS A 508 -3.83 7.39 37.54
C LYS A 508 -4.07 6.73 36.18
N GLN A 509 -5.33 6.61 35.77
CA GLN A 509 -5.71 5.93 34.52
C GLN A 509 -5.70 6.85 33.31
N TRP A 510 -5.15 6.38 32.18
CA TRP A 510 -5.16 7.12 30.92
C TRP A 510 -6.54 7.22 30.26
N ASP A 511 -7.48 6.31 30.53
CA ASP A 511 -8.72 6.18 29.76
C ASP A 511 -9.60 7.44 29.78
N TYR A 512 -9.76 8.06 30.96
CA TYR A 512 -10.50 9.32 31.10
C TYR A 512 -9.75 10.50 30.49
N ILE A 513 -8.43 10.55 30.71
CA ILE A 513 -7.56 11.63 30.24
C ILE A 513 -7.54 11.67 28.71
N ARG A 514 -7.35 10.53 28.04
CA ARG A 514 -7.36 10.46 26.58
C ARG A 514 -8.69 10.90 25.99
N SER A 515 -9.80 10.53 26.62
CA SER A 515 -11.13 10.95 26.16
C SER A 515 -11.27 12.48 26.17
N ASN A 516 -10.71 13.16 27.18
CA ASN A 516 -10.68 14.62 27.24
C ASN A 516 -9.76 15.21 26.17
N ILE A 517 -8.55 14.68 26.02
CA ILE A 517 -7.59 15.12 24.98
C ILE A 517 -8.21 14.98 23.59
N ASP A 518 -8.82 13.84 23.27
CA ASP A 518 -9.42 13.57 21.96
C ASP A 518 -10.57 14.55 21.65
N ALA A 519 -11.28 15.04 22.66
CA ALA A 519 -12.36 16.03 22.52
C ALA A 519 -11.88 17.48 22.36
N THR A 520 -10.69 17.82 22.88
CA THR A 520 -10.15 19.20 22.87
C THR A 520 -9.00 19.42 21.88
N SER A 521 -8.58 18.38 21.17
CA SER A 521 -7.45 18.41 20.23
C SER A 521 -7.83 18.02 18.80
N GLY A 522 -6.93 18.26 17.86
CA GLY A 522 -6.89 17.57 16.57
C GLY A 522 -5.75 16.55 16.53
N SER A 523 -5.87 15.56 15.64
CA SER A 523 -4.89 14.49 15.42
C SER A 523 -3.99 14.79 14.23
N LEU A 524 -2.69 14.69 14.43
CA LEU A 524 -1.66 14.73 13.39
C LEU A 524 -0.88 13.42 13.38
N ILE A 525 -0.82 12.77 12.23
CA ILE A 525 -0.05 11.54 12.02
C ILE A 525 1.05 11.83 11.00
N LEU A 526 2.29 11.40 11.27
CA LEU A 526 3.40 11.46 10.31
C LEU A 526 3.84 10.05 9.95
N GLU A 527 3.87 9.76 8.65
CA GLU A 527 4.32 8.47 8.11
C GLU A 527 5.55 8.66 7.21
N THR A 528 6.72 8.22 7.69
CA THR A 528 8.01 8.33 6.97
C THR A 528 8.36 7.09 6.14
N GLY A 529 7.58 6.01 6.30
CA GLY A 529 7.92 4.67 5.84
C GLY A 529 8.80 3.86 6.82
N ASN A 530 9.65 4.50 7.63
CA ASN A 530 10.44 3.83 8.69
C ASN A 530 9.83 4.00 10.09
N GLU A 531 9.07 5.07 10.29
CA GLU A 531 8.36 5.36 11.52
C GLU A 531 6.98 5.97 11.25
N THR A 532 6.10 5.75 12.23
CA THR A 532 4.75 6.30 12.28
C THR A 532 4.60 6.98 13.62
N LEU A 533 4.28 8.27 13.61
CA LEU A 533 4.12 9.08 14.81
C LEU A 533 2.71 9.65 14.84
N GLU A 534 2.09 9.68 16.01
CA GLU A 534 0.79 10.32 16.20
C GLU A 534 0.85 11.34 17.34
N ARG A 535 0.30 12.52 17.10
CA ARG A 535 0.37 13.68 17.99
C ARG A 535 -1.03 14.27 18.12
N ARG A 536 -1.34 14.72 19.34
CA ARG A 536 -2.57 15.43 19.66
C ARG A 536 -2.21 16.87 19.98
N VAL A 537 -2.81 17.81 19.26
CA VAL A 537 -2.54 19.25 19.44
C VAL A 537 -3.82 19.95 19.88
N ALA A 538 -3.78 20.60 21.03
CA ALA A 538 -4.88 21.40 21.57
C ALA A 538 -5.28 22.47 20.57
N ALA A 539 -6.58 22.64 20.37
CA ALA A 539 -7.12 23.62 19.46
C ALA A 539 -8.26 24.39 20.12
N ARG A 540 -8.48 25.63 19.69
CA ARG A 540 -9.56 26.47 20.21
C ARG A 540 -10.93 25.94 19.82
N ASN A 541 -11.89 25.96 20.76
CA ASN A 541 -13.30 25.82 20.43
C ASN A 541 -13.88 27.17 19.99
N VAL A 542 -13.98 27.38 18.68
CA VAL A 542 -14.52 28.61 18.08
C VAL A 542 -15.97 28.92 18.48
N ASN A 543 -16.72 27.92 18.96
CA ASN A 543 -18.09 28.10 19.43
C ASN A 543 -18.19 28.51 20.91
N ASN A 544 -17.06 28.54 21.63
CA ASN A 544 -16.99 28.98 23.02
C ASN A 544 -16.14 30.27 23.11
N PRO A 545 -16.75 31.46 23.33
CA PRO A 545 -16.01 32.71 23.44
C PRO A 545 -15.07 32.76 24.66
N GLU A 546 -15.34 31.96 25.70
CA GLU A 546 -14.50 31.84 26.89
C GLU A 546 -13.30 30.90 26.69
N ASP A 547 -13.25 30.16 25.58
CA ASP A 547 -12.09 29.35 25.24
C ASP A 547 -10.97 30.25 24.69
N ARG A 548 -9.92 30.42 25.51
CA ARG A 548 -8.72 31.21 25.19
C ARG A 548 -7.54 30.37 24.72
N THR A 549 -7.75 29.10 24.39
CA THR A 549 -6.72 28.28 23.73
C THR A 549 -6.19 29.03 22.50
N PRO A 550 -4.86 29.21 22.37
CA PRO A 550 -4.26 29.90 21.22
C PRO A 550 -4.73 29.31 19.88
N GLU A 551 -5.14 30.19 18.96
CA GLU A 551 -5.43 29.79 17.59
C GLU A 551 -4.13 29.70 16.80
N ILE A 552 -3.88 28.53 16.19
CA ILE A 552 -2.66 28.26 15.42
C ILE A 552 -3.02 27.73 14.04
N THR A 553 -2.09 27.92 13.10
CA THR A 553 -2.19 27.35 11.75
C THR A 553 -1.86 25.86 11.73
N ILE A 554 -2.25 25.16 10.66
CA ILE A 554 -1.83 23.77 10.42
C ILE A 554 -0.30 23.66 10.38
N LYS A 555 0.39 24.63 9.75
CA LYS A 555 1.87 24.68 9.73
C LYS A 555 2.47 24.73 11.14
N GLU A 556 1.94 25.59 12.00
CA GLU A 556 2.41 25.72 13.38
C GLU A 556 2.10 24.47 14.21
N ALA A 557 0.92 23.88 14.03
CA ALA A 557 0.54 22.63 14.68
C ALA A 557 1.50 21.49 14.30
N ILE A 558 1.82 21.33 13.01
CA ILE A 558 2.80 20.35 12.52
C ILE A 558 4.20 20.62 13.11
N LYS A 559 4.64 21.87 13.10
CA LYS A 559 5.94 22.29 13.63
C LYS A 559 6.09 21.95 15.11
N LYS A 560 5.06 22.26 15.91
CA LYS A 560 5.01 21.96 17.36
C LYS A 560 4.93 20.45 17.60
N ALA A 561 4.03 19.76 16.91
CA ALA A 561 3.74 18.33 17.10
C ALA A 561 4.95 17.42 16.87
N PHE A 562 5.72 17.66 15.80
CA PHE A 562 6.83 16.79 15.40
C PHE A 562 8.21 17.40 15.66
N GLY A 563 8.27 18.59 16.29
CA GLY A 563 9.53 19.32 16.47
C GLY A 563 10.21 19.66 15.13
N ALA A 564 9.42 19.96 14.10
CA ALA A 564 9.93 20.19 12.76
C ALA A 564 10.85 21.42 12.70
N ILE A 565 11.91 21.33 11.90
CA ILE A 565 12.87 22.39 11.67
C ILE A 565 12.43 23.16 10.44
N GLU A 566 12.41 24.48 10.54
CA GLU A 566 12.07 25.35 9.42
C GLU A 566 13.35 25.88 8.76
N LYS A 567 13.52 25.64 7.47
CA LYS A 567 14.66 26.11 6.66
C LYS A 567 14.12 26.78 5.42
N GLU A 568 14.48 28.04 5.20
CA GLU A 568 14.02 28.85 4.06
C GLU A 568 12.48 28.83 3.88
N GLY A 569 11.71 28.76 4.98
CA GLY A 569 10.25 28.74 4.98
C GLY A 569 9.60 27.36 4.80
N GLN A 570 10.39 26.31 4.55
CA GLN A 570 9.95 24.91 4.42
C GLN A 570 10.17 24.11 5.71
N LEU A 571 9.27 23.17 6.00
CA LEU A 571 9.36 22.30 7.17
C LEU A 571 10.07 20.99 6.85
N TYR A 572 11.00 20.62 7.73
CA TYR A 572 11.74 19.36 7.68
C TYR A 572 11.61 18.63 9.00
N TYR A 573 11.35 17.33 8.92
CA TYR A 573 11.35 16.43 10.07
C TYR A 573 12.64 15.62 10.09
N LYS A 574 13.28 15.50 11.26
CA LYS A 574 14.48 14.70 11.42
C LYS A 574 14.10 13.32 11.97
N GLU A 575 14.23 12.30 11.14
CA GLU A 575 13.84 10.94 11.50
C GLU A 575 14.64 10.41 12.69
N GLN A 576 13.96 9.82 13.70
CA GLN A 576 14.62 9.45 14.97
C GLN A 576 15.62 8.31 14.78
N LYS A 577 15.33 7.35 13.90
CA LYS A 577 16.17 6.16 13.67
C LYS A 577 17.38 6.44 12.79
N THR A 578 17.20 7.19 11.69
CA THR A 578 18.25 7.39 10.68
C THR A 578 18.94 8.75 10.79
N GLY A 579 18.33 9.72 11.47
CA GLY A 579 18.80 11.10 11.51
C GLY A 579 18.61 11.86 10.19
N LYS A 580 18.00 11.24 9.17
CA LYS A 580 17.72 11.85 7.87
C LYS A 580 16.69 12.96 8.02
N GLU A 581 16.93 14.10 7.39
CA GLU A 581 15.94 15.16 7.27
C GLU A 581 15.00 14.84 6.10
N ILE A 582 13.71 14.83 6.39
CA ILE A 582 12.63 14.52 5.45
C ILE A 582 11.78 15.77 5.29
N PRO A 583 11.56 16.25 4.07
CA PRO A 583 10.66 17.38 3.83
C PRO A 583 9.23 16.98 4.20
N ILE A 584 8.56 17.84 4.95
CA ILE A 584 7.18 17.67 5.40
C ILE A 584 6.38 18.96 5.17
N HIS A 585 6.66 19.63 4.06
CA HIS A 585 5.86 20.76 3.56
C HIS A 585 4.90 20.31 2.46
N GLU A 586 3.86 21.10 2.23
CA GLU A 586 2.71 20.73 1.40
C GLU A 586 3.06 20.23 -0.01
N SER A 587 4.04 20.83 -0.69
CA SER A 587 4.43 20.40 -2.05
C SER A 587 5.18 19.07 -2.11
N ALA A 588 5.80 18.65 -1.00
CA ALA A 588 6.59 17.42 -0.94
C ALA A 588 5.78 16.18 -0.58
N ILE A 589 4.65 16.32 0.12
CA ILE A 589 3.93 15.20 0.74
C ILE A 589 2.51 15.01 0.19
N ASN A 590 1.92 13.85 0.51
CA ASN A 590 0.48 13.66 0.40
C ASN A 590 -0.18 13.90 1.76
N ILE A 591 -1.17 14.78 1.80
CA ILE A 591 -1.99 15.01 2.99
C ILE A 591 -3.22 14.13 2.88
N VAL A 592 -3.46 13.26 3.85
CA VAL A 592 -4.62 12.37 3.90
C VAL A 592 -5.52 12.78 5.07
N VAL A 593 -6.81 12.97 4.81
CA VAL A 593 -7.77 13.44 5.83
C VAL A 593 -9.04 12.59 5.84
N ASP A 594 -9.78 12.68 6.95
CA ASP A 594 -11.15 12.17 7.01
C ASP A 594 -12.17 13.11 6.32
N THR A 595 -13.40 12.64 6.13
CA THR A 595 -14.45 13.40 5.44
C THR A 595 -14.79 14.72 6.14
N LYS A 596 -14.83 14.74 7.47
CA LYS A 596 -15.21 15.94 8.25
C LYS A 596 -14.14 17.02 8.12
N THR A 597 -12.87 16.64 8.22
CA THR A 597 -11.72 17.51 8.06
C THR A 597 -11.66 18.06 6.64
N GLN A 598 -11.85 17.22 5.62
CA GLN A 598 -11.96 17.68 4.23
C GLN A 598 -13.02 18.76 4.04
N GLN A 599 -14.22 18.55 4.59
CA GLN A 599 -15.31 19.54 4.50
C GLN A 599 -14.93 20.87 5.15
N ASP A 600 -14.30 20.84 6.33
CA ASP A 600 -13.87 22.05 7.04
C ASP A 600 -12.76 22.79 6.28
N LEU A 601 -11.72 22.07 5.82
CA LEU A 601 -10.63 22.66 5.03
C LEU A 601 -11.15 23.30 3.74
N ASN A 602 -12.05 22.63 3.02
CA ASN A 602 -12.69 23.19 1.83
C ASN A 602 -13.47 24.47 2.15
N ALA A 603 -14.18 24.52 3.28
CA ALA A 603 -14.91 25.71 3.70
C ALA A 603 -13.96 26.88 4.05
N GLN A 604 -12.85 26.61 4.73
CA GLN A 604 -11.83 27.62 5.02
C GLN A 604 -11.18 28.17 3.74
N LEU A 605 -10.85 27.30 2.78
CA LEU A 605 -10.26 27.70 1.50
C LEU A 605 -11.22 28.54 0.64
N GLN A 606 -12.53 28.26 0.67
CA GLN A 606 -13.51 29.11 -0.01
C GLN A 606 -13.51 30.54 0.55
N GLN A 607 -13.23 30.71 1.84
CA GLN A 607 -13.13 32.03 2.49
C GLN A 607 -11.76 32.68 2.26
N ALA A 608 -10.72 31.89 2.03
CA ALA A 608 -9.34 32.34 1.82
C ALA A 608 -8.68 31.63 0.61
N PRO A 609 -9.11 31.92 -0.63
CA PRO A 609 -8.71 31.15 -1.82
C PRO A 609 -7.25 31.35 -2.26
N ASN A 610 -6.50 32.25 -1.61
CA ASN A 610 -5.08 32.49 -1.88
C ASN A 610 -4.16 31.88 -0.80
N LYS A 611 -4.71 31.09 0.14
CA LYS A 611 -3.93 30.44 1.20
C LYS A 611 -3.66 28.98 0.86
N SER A 612 -2.49 28.49 1.27
CA SER A 612 -2.19 27.05 1.25
C SER A 612 -2.93 26.33 2.37
N VAL A 613 -2.98 24.99 2.34
CA VAL A 613 -3.56 24.20 3.45
C VAL A 613 -2.81 24.49 4.75
N TYR A 614 -1.51 24.70 4.67
CA TYR A 614 -0.65 24.96 5.83
C TYR A 614 -0.97 26.30 6.51
N ASP A 615 -1.55 27.26 5.79
CA ASP A 615 -1.94 28.59 6.30
C ASP A 615 -3.36 28.65 6.90
N LEU A 616 -4.09 27.52 6.85
CA LEU A 616 -5.44 27.40 7.41
C LEU A 616 -5.40 27.18 8.92
N THR A 617 -6.50 27.51 9.60
CA THR A 617 -6.62 27.35 11.04
C THR A 617 -6.79 25.87 11.41
N PHE A 618 -6.00 25.40 12.35
CA PHE A 618 -6.13 24.06 12.93
C PHE A 618 -7.24 24.03 13.99
N LYS A 619 -8.16 23.06 13.88
CA LYS A 619 -9.37 22.99 14.72
C LYS A 619 -9.52 21.65 15.44
N ARG A 620 -10.31 21.66 16.52
CA ARG A 620 -10.69 20.46 17.28
C ARG A 620 -11.32 19.39 16.38
N GLY A 621 -10.93 18.13 16.59
CA GLY A 621 -11.45 16.98 15.87
C GLY A 621 -11.01 16.89 14.39
N MET A 622 -10.06 17.73 13.94
CA MET A 622 -9.39 17.51 12.66
C MET A 622 -8.50 16.27 12.73
N ASN A 623 -8.49 15.47 11.67
CA ASN A 623 -7.67 14.27 11.52
C ASN A 623 -6.85 14.38 10.24
N ILE A 624 -5.54 14.55 10.40
CA ILE A 624 -4.61 14.83 9.30
C ILE A 624 -3.42 13.87 9.36
N THR A 625 -3.17 13.17 8.26
CA THR A 625 -1.99 12.32 8.08
C THR A 625 -1.07 12.93 7.03
N LEU A 626 0.19 13.14 7.41
CA LEU A 626 1.30 13.58 6.56
C LEU A 626 2.00 12.34 6.03
N HIS A 627 1.70 11.97 4.78
CA HIS A 627 2.24 10.79 4.14
C HIS A 627 3.42 11.18 3.25
N THR A 628 4.63 10.81 3.67
CA THR A 628 5.85 11.24 2.97
C THR A 628 6.16 10.38 1.75
N PRO A 629 6.83 10.94 0.74
CA PRO A 629 7.18 10.20 -0.46
C PRO A 629 8.39 9.29 -0.25
N ILE A 630 8.46 8.22 -1.03
CA ILE A 630 9.63 7.33 -1.09
C ILE A 630 10.79 7.92 -1.92
N ALA A 631 10.49 8.89 -2.80
CA ALA A 631 11.47 9.66 -3.56
C ALA A 631 10.98 11.12 -3.69
N TYR A 632 11.89 12.09 -3.53
CA TYR A 632 11.58 13.51 -3.66
C TYR A 632 12.78 14.28 -4.21
N ASP A 633 12.57 15.06 -5.27
CA ASP A 633 13.57 15.90 -5.91
C ASP A 633 13.05 17.35 -5.99
N ASN A 634 13.81 18.30 -5.41
CA ASN A 634 13.46 19.73 -5.35
C ASN A 634 14.57 20.66 -5.86
N PHE A 635 15.58 20.09 -6.53
CA PHE A 635 16.70 20.81 -7.12
C PHE A 635 17.55 21.69 -6.18
N GLU A 636 17.31 21.76 -4.87
CA GLU A 636 18.07 22.70 -4.02
C GLU A 636 19.55 22.30 -3.86
N LEU A 637 19.81 21.00 -3.68
CA LEU A 637 21.16 20.47 -3.42
C LEU A 637 21.85 19.93 -4.67
N SER A 638 21.11 19.44 -5.67
CA SER A 638 21.69 18.82 -6.85
C SER A 638 20.73 18.83 -8.05
N ASN A 639 21.28 18.70 -9.27
CA ASN A 639 20.48 18.61 -10.49
C ASN A 639 19.76 17.26 -10.60
N GLY A 640 20.31 16.15 -10.07
CA GLY A 640 19.65 14.81 -9.96
C GLY A 640 19.10 14.17 -11.25
N TRP A 641 19.18 14.87 -12.38
CA TRP A 641 18.45 14.59 -13.61
C TRP A 641 19.35 14.79 -14.84
N TYR A 642 19.12 14.00 -15.89
CA TYR A 642 19.71 14.14 -17.21
C TYR A 642 18.86 15.05 -18.09
N TYR A 643 19.50 15.73 -19.05
CA TYR A 643 18.85 16.66 -20.00
C TYR A 643 18.02 17.77 -19.34
N THR A 644 18.45 18.16 -18.13
CA THR A 644 17.84 19.21 -17.32
C THR A 644 18.87 20.29 -17.03
N TYR A 645 18.49 21.54 -17.20
CA TYR A 645 19.27 22.69 -16.74
C TYR A 645 18.84 23.07 -15.33
N HIS A 646 19.83 23.41 -14.51
CA HIS A 646 19.59 23.88 -13.15
C HIS A 646 19.50 25.40 -13.14
N VAL A 647 18.33 25.94 -12.82
CA VAL A 647 18.03 27.39 -12.98
C VAL A 647 17.47 28.00 -11.70
N TYR A 648 17.56 29.33 -11.59
CA TYR A 648 16.93 30.08 -10.51
C TYR A 648 15.45 30.34 -10.82
N GLY A 649 14.60 30.26 -9.79
CA GLY A 649 13.15 30.39 -9.91
C GLY A 649 12.43 29.07 -9.67
N GLY A 650 12.51 28.55 -8.43
CA GLY A 650 11.76 27.38 -7.96
C GLY A 650 10.29 27.68 -7.71
N HIS A 651 9.45 26.65 -7.70
CA HIS A 651 8.11 26.73 -7.14
C HIS A 651 8.21 26.87 -5.62
N THR A 652 9.01 26.01 -5.00
CA THR A 652 9.51 26.22 -3.66
C THR A 652 11.03 26.37 -3.68
N GLY A 653 11.60 26.92 -2.60
CA GLY A 653 13.04 27.18 -2.55
C GLY A 653 13.49 28.21 -3.60
N LYS A 654 14.72 28.05 -4.10
CA LYS A 654 15.39 29.02 -4.99
C LYS A 654 15.57 28.46 -6.40
N ARG A 655 15.51 27.15 -6.60
CA ARG A 655 15.95 26.50 -7.83
C ARG A 655 14.90 25.55 -8.39
N SER A 656 14.94 25.36 -9.70
CA SER A 656 14.10 24.41 -10.43
C SER A 656 14.88 23.73 -11.54
N GLY A 657 14.31 22.65 -12.08
CA GLY A 657 14.74 22.05 -13.33
C GLY A 657 14.10 22.75 -14.52
N MET A 658 14.86 22.96 -15.59
CA MET A 658 14.36 23.44 -16.89
C MET A 658 14.69 22.45 -18.01
N VAL A 659 13.69 22.14 -18.82
CA VAL A 659 13.79 21.25 -19.99
C VAL A 659 13.50 22.03 -21.27
N SER A 660 14.41 21.98 -22.23
CA SER A 660 14.25 22.62 -23.53
C SER A 660 13.11 21.98 -24.37
N PRO A 661 12.56 22.70 -25.37
CA PRO A 661 11.54 22.16 -26.28
C PRO A 661 11.93 20.82 -26.90
N ASN A 662 10.96 19.90 -27.00
CA ASN A 662 11.11 18.56 -27.59
C ASN A 662 12.14 17.63 -26.90
N ILE A 663 12.52 17.94 -25.65
CA ILE A 663 13.44 17.12 -24.85
C ILE A 663 12.68 16.43 -23.72
N THR A 664 13.15 15.24 -23.33
CA THR A 664 12.69 14.53 -22.14
C THR A 664 13.83 14.43 -21.13
N ALA A 665 13.57 14.93 -19.93
CA ALA A 665 14.47 14.87 -18.79
C ALA A 665 14.23 13.59 -18.00
N TYR A 666 15.31 12.95 -17.52
CA TYR A 666 15.24 11.69 -16.77
C TYR A 666 15.89 11.82 -15.40
N ARG A 667 15.25 11.29 -14.38
CA ARG A 667 15.85 11.13 -13.06
C ARG A 667 17.05 10.18 -13.15
N GLN A 668 18.18 10.54 -12.55
CA GLN A 668 19.41 9.73 -12.63
C GLN A 668 19.32 8.44 -11.80
N GLU A 669 18.66 8.50 -10.65
CA GLU A 669 18.46 7.34 -9.78
C GLU A 669 17.16 6.61 -10.16
N SER A 670 17.29 5.33 -10.50
CA SER A 670 16.14 4.47 -10.82
C SER A 670 15.30 4.15 -9.57
N LEU A 671 14.00 4.00 -9.79
CA LEU A 671 13.03 3.61 -8.79
C LEU A 671 13.07 2.10 -8.54
N THR A 672 12.86 1.72 -7.28
CA THR A 672 12.66 0.32 -6.88
C THR A 672 11.27 0.18 -6.29
N LEU A 673 10.29 -0.16 -7.13
CA LEU A 673 8.89 -0.25 -6.73
C LEU A 673 8.50 -1.68 -6.38
N LYS A 674 7.53 -1.82 -5.47
CA LYS A 674 6.93 -3.11 -5.08
C LYS A 674 5.84 -3.55 -6.06
N PRO A 675 5.66 -4.86 -6.30
CA PRO A 675 4.54 -5.37 -7.08
C PRO A 675 3.21 -5.12 -6.37
N TYR A 676 2.13 -5.06 -7.14
CA TYR A 676 0.73 -4.88 -6.73
C TYR A 676 0.58 -3.71 -5.77
N THR A 677 1.26 -2.61 -6.04
CA THR A 677 1.28 -1.46 -5.15
C THR A 677 0.92 -0.22 -5.94
N SER A 678 0.02 0.58 -5.38
CA SER A 678 -0.33 1.88 -5.96
C SER A 678 0.68 2.93 -5.56
N TYR A 679 0.93 3.86 -6.46
CA TYR A 679 1.83 5.00 -6.27
C TYR A 679 1.16 6.26 -6.82
N THR A 680 1.53 7.41 -6.28
CA THR A 680 1.21 8.71 -6.86
C THR A 680 2.50 9.44 -7.16
N ILE A 681 2.58 10.03 -8.35
CA ILE A 681 3.59 11.04 -8.68
C ILE A 681 2.94 12.40 -8.54
N LYS A 682 3.59 13.32 -7.83
CA LYS A 682 3.32 14.75 -7.92
C LYS A 682 4.52 15.47 -8.53
N ALA A 683 4.26 16.49 -9.34
CA ALA A 683 5.27 17.41 -9.82
C ALA A 683 4.65 18.78 -10.04
N TRP A 684 5.36 19.84 -9.66
CA TRP A 684 4.99 21.20 -10.02
C TRP A 684 5.66 21.53 -11.34
N VAL A 685 4.90 22.08 -12.29
CA VAL A 685 5.39 22.40 -13.62
C VAL A 685 4.90 23.78 -14.07
N LYS A 686 5.70 24.45 -14.89
CA LYS A 686 5.41 25.77 -15.43
C LYS A 686 5.95 25.89 -16.84
N SER A 687 5.18 26.49 -17.74
CA SER A 687 5.63 26.80 -19.11
C SER A 687 5.84 28.31 -19.27
N GLU A 688 6.70 28.71 -20.21
CA GLU A 688 6.78 30.10 -20.70
C GLU A 688 5.61 30.47 -21.64
N SER A 689 4.86 29.48 -22.11
CA SER A 689 3.70 29.67 -22.98
C SER A 689 2.54 30.34 -22.26
N LEU A 690 1.89 31.33 -22.89
CA LEU A 690 0.61 31.87 -22.45
C LEU A 690 -0.60 31.04 -22.91
N GLY A 691 -0.37 30.06 -23.80
CA GLY A 691 -1.40 29.15 -24.32
C GLY A 691 -1.25 27.72 -23.80
N ASN A 692 -1.96 26.77 -24.41
CA ASN A 692 -1.82 25.35 -24.06
C ASN A 692 -0.39 24.87 -24.33
N HIS A 693 0.19 24.14 -23.37
CA HIS A 693 1.51 23.55 -23.48
C HIS A 693 1.46 22.07 -23.10
N THR A 694 1.96 21.20 -23.98
CA THR A 694 1.91 19.75 -23.74
C THR A 694 3.14 19.29 -22.95
N VAL A 695 2.89 18.62 -21.84
CA VAL A 695 3.89 17.97 -20.99
C VAL A 695 3.61 16.47 -20.94
N SER A 696 4.65 15.66 -20.90
CA SER A 696 4.54 14.21 -20.69
C SER A 696 5.21 13.78 -19.40
N VAL A 697 4.59 12.85 -18.68
CA VAL A 697 5.14 12.23 -17.48
C VAL A 697 5.30 10.75 -17.75
N HIS A 698 6.50 10.23 -17.53
CA HIS A 698 6.84 8.83 -17.75
C HIS A 698 7.36 8.19 -16.46
N VAL A 699 6.86 7.00 -16.14
CA VAL A 699 7.49 6.07 -15.20
C VAL A 699 7.52 4.72 -15.87
N ASP A 700 8.58 4.46 -16.65
CA ASP A 700 8.68 3.26 -17.46
C ASP A 700 10.06 2.59 -17.39
N ASN A 701 10.28 1.53 -18.16
CA ASN A 701 11.54 0.78 -18.20
C ASN A 701 12.42 1.08 -19.42
N GLN A 702 12.03 2.04 -20.26
CA GLN A 702 12.76 2.40 -21.48
C GLN A 702 12.65 3.89 -21.79
N ALA A 703 12.86 4.75 -20.79
CA ALA A 703 12.99 6.18 -20.99
C ALA A 703 11.88 6.80 -21.89
N GLY A 704 10.61 6.55 -21.55
CA GLY A 704 9.43 7.07 -22.26
C GLY A 704 8.93 6.22 -23.43
N LYS A 705 9.57 5.10 -23.74
CA LYS A 705 9.16 4.11 -24.77
C LYS A 705 8.81 2.74 -24.19
N GLY A 706 8.77 2.63 -22.87
CA GLY A 706 8.59 1.38 -22.14
C GLY A 706 7.14 0.99 -21.94
N GLN A 707 6.94 0.01 -21.06
CA GLN A 707 5.61 -0.59 -20.76
C GLN A 707 4.95 -0.01 -19.51
N GLY A 708 5.59 0.94 -18.83
CA GLY A 708 5.09 1.57 -17.61
C GLY A 708 4.12 2.72 -17.87
N LEU A 709 4.04 3.65 -16.93
CA LEU A 709 3.21 4.85 -17.04
C LEU A 709 3.76 5.78 -18.13
N ASN A 710 2.90 6.17 -19.07
CA ASN A 710 3.20 7.18 -20.07
C ASN A 710 1.95 8.03 -20.29
N GLN A 711 1.98 9.27 -19.78
CA GLN A 711 0.81 10.14 -19.79
C GLN A 711 1.18 11.52 -20.35
N GLU A 712 0.38 12.00 -21.31
CA GLU A 712 0.44 13.37 -21.79
C GLU A 712 -0.67 14.21 -21.17
N LEU A 713 -0.32 15.46 -20.83
CA LEU A 713 -1.16 16.41 -20.12
C LEU A 713 -1.01 17.80 -20.78
N GLN A 714 -2.04 18.64 -20.65
CA GLN A 714 -2.04 20.01 -21.19
C GLN A 714 -2.00 21.00 -20.03
N LEU A 715 -0.97 21.84 -19.99
CA LEU A 715 -0.85 22.99 -19.09
C LEU A 715 -1.48 24.22 -19.73
N LYS A 716 -2.04 25.13 -18.92
CA LYS A 716 -2.69 26.35 -19.42
C LYS A 716 -2.07 27.61 -18.82
N GLY A 717 -1.34 28.35 -19.64
CA GLY A 717 -0.71 29.60 -19.21
C GLY A 717 0.66 29.38 -18.58
N ASN A 718 1.13 30.40 -17.86
CA ASN A 718 2.53 30.55 -17.46
C ASN A 718 2.76 30.56 -15.93
N GLU A 719 1.78 30.12 -15.16
CA GLU A 719 1.89 29.95 -13.71
C GLU A 719 2.31 28.52 -13.37
N TRP A 720 2.73 28.31 -12.13
CA TRP A 720 2.97 26.95 -11.62
C TRP A 720 1.64 26.20 -11.49
N GLU A 721 1.64 24.98 -12.02
CA GLU A 721 0.53 24.04 -11.94
C GLU A 721 1.05 22.70 -11.42
N MET A 722 0.30 22.09 -10.51
CA MET A 722 0.60 20.76 -10.00
C MET A 722 -0.04 19.68 -10.87
N ILE A 723 0.78 18.69 -11.21
CA ILE A 723 0.38 17.44 -11.85
C ILE A 723 0.36 16.34 -10.81
N GLU A 724 -0.74 15.61 -10.72
CA GLU A 724 -0.87 14.43 -9.87
C GLU A 724 -1.34 13.22 -10.68
N ILE A 725 -0.51 12.17 -10.71
CA ILE A 725 -0.82 10.96 -11.47
C ILE A 725 -0.66 9.74 -10.57
N ALA A 726 -1.77 9.03 -10.38
CA ALA A 726 -1.78 7.76 -9.70
C ALA A 726 -1.57 6.60 -10.69
N PHE A 727 -0.79 5.60 -10.30
CA PHE A 727 -0.53 4.39 -11.09
C PHE A 727 -0.36 3.16 -10.19
N ASN A 728 -0.43 1.97 -10.79
CA ASN A 728 -0.24 0.70 -10.09
C ASN A 728 0.78 -0.17 -10.82
N THR A 729 1.65 -0.84 -10.06
CA THR A 729 2.72 -1.67 -10.63
C THR A 729 2.26 -3.05 -11.11
N GLY A 730 1.08 -3.52 -10.70
CA GLY A 730 0.62 -4.88 -10.97
C GLY A 730 1.69 -5.93 -10.59
N ASN A 731 1.73 -7.05 -11.29
CA ASN A 731 2.77 -8.06 -11.09
C ASN A 731 4.12 -7.71 -11.75
N HIS A 732 4.26 -6.50 -12.34
CA HIS A 732 5.39 -6.09 -13.17
C HIS A 732 6.03 -4.77 -12.69
N PRO A 733 6.54 -4.69 -11.44
CA PRO A 733 7.23 -3.50 -10.96
C PRO A 733 8.47 -3.13 -11.80
N GLU A 734 9.08 -4.10 -12.48
CA GLU A 734 10.19 -3.88 -13.42
C GLU A 734 9.84 -3.00 -14.62
N TYR A 735 8.55 -2.78 -14.90
CA TYR A 735 8.09 -1.86 -15.94
C TYR A 735 8.17 -0.38 -15.51
N PHE A 736 8.37 -0.07 -14.23
CA PHE A 736 8.24 1.27 -13.65
C PHE A 736 9.55 1.74 -12.99
N LYS A 737 10.62 1.81 -13.79
CA LYS A 737 11.98 1.98 -13.27
C LYS A 737 12.52 3.41 -13.36
N ASP A 738 12.26 4.09 -14.47
CA ASP A 738 12.86 5.38 -14.79
C ASP A 738 11.77 6.46 -14.82
N LEU A 739 11.95 7.50 -14.00
CA LEU A 739 11.06 8.66 -13.93
C LEU A 739 11.52 9.73 -14.92
N ALA A 740 10.59 10.28 -15.71
CA ALA A 740 10.91 11.29 -16.72
C ALA A 740 9.81 12.34 -16.88
N ILE A 741 10.23 13.57 -17.21
CA ILE A 741 9.36 14.70 -17.57
C ILE A 741 9.74 15.16 -18.99
N GLY A 742 8.78 15.09 -19.90
CA GLY A 742 8.94 15.47 -21.31
C GLY A 742 8.31 16.81 -21.64
N ASN A 743 9.07 17.66 -22.33
CA ASN A 743 8.58 18.90 -22.90
C ASN A 743 8.21 18.68 -24.36
N LYS A 744 6.91 18.61 -24.68
CA LYS A 744 6.40 18.50 -26.06
C LYS A 744 5.91 19.82 -26.64
N GLY A 745 6.10 20.92 -25.91
CA GLY A 745 5.79 22.26 -26.39
C GLY A 745 6.96 22.94 -27.08
N ASN A 746 6.73 24.18 -27.49
CA ASN A 746 7.67 24.98 -28.28
C ASN A 746 8.50 25.97 -27.44
N THR A 747 8.27 26.04 -26.14
CA THR A 747 8.96 26.92 -25.18
C THR A 747 9.58 26.11 -24.04
N ASN A 748 10.41 26.73 -23.19
CA ASN A 748 11.01 26.01 -22.07
C ASN A 748 9.94 25.57 -21.05
N LEU A 749 10.13 24.39 -20.50
CA LEU A 749 9.31 23.83 -19.42
C LEU A 749 10.14 23.80 -18.15
N TYR A 750 9.60 24.36 -17.07
CA TYR A 750 10.17 24.35 -15.74
C TYR A 750 9.42 23.33 -14.89
N PHE A 751 10.13 22.66 -14.00
CA PHE A 751 9.55 21.67 -13.10
C PHE A 751 10.31 21.61 -11.77
N ASP A 752 9.58 21.31 -10.70
CA ASP A 752 10.07 21.35 -9.33
C ASP A 752 9.22 20.43 -8.43
N ASP A 753 9.67 20.19 -7.19
CA ASP A 753 8.95 19.44 -6.16
C ASP A 753 8.37 18.10 -6.64
N ILE A 754 9.21 17.28 -7.28
CA ILE A 754 8.80 15.99 -7.82
C ILE A 754 8.81 14.97 -6.69
N SER A 755 7.67 14.36 -6.39
CA SER A 755 7.53 13.34 -5.35
C SER A 755 6.88 12.07 -5.89
N ILE A 756 7.31 10.93 -5.34
CA ILE A 756 6.66 9.63 -5.56
C ILE A 756 6.27 9.05 -4.22
N THR A 757 4.98 8.89 -4.02
CA THR A 757 4.40 8.39 -2.78
C THR A 757 3.90 6.97 -2.97
N GLN A 758 4.34 6.05 -2.11
CA GLN A 758 3.88 4.67 -2.09
C GLN A 758 2.60 4.56 -1.28
N TRP A 759 1.57 3.96 -1.85
CA TRP A 759 0.31 3.67 -1.16
C TRP A 759 0.22 2.20 -0.80
N TYR A 760 -0.96 1.79 -0.34
CA TYR A 760 -1.22 0.41 -0.01
C TYR A 760 -1.02 -0.54 -1.18
N PRO A 761 -0.51 -1.76 -0.90
CA PRO A 761 -0.63 -2.86 -1.84
C PRO A 761 -2.09 -3.04 -2.23
N THR A 762 -2.36 -2.98 -3.53
CA THR A 762 -3.66 -3.30 -4.11
C THR A 762 -3.83 -4.81 -4.21
N GLU A 763 -5.06 -5.23 -4.41
CA GLU A 763 -5.38 -6.63 -4.64
C GLU A 763 -4.63 -7.18 -5.87
N ASP A 764 -4.10 -8.40 -5.75
CA ASP A 764 -3.50 -9.13 -6.86
C ASP A 764 -4.61 -9.58 -7.82
N PHE A 765 -4.82 -8.83 -8.90
CA PHE A 765 -5.88 -9.12 -9.86
C PHE A 765 -5.78 -10.51 -10.50
N VAL A 766 -4.60 -11.10 -10.63
CA VAL A 766 -4.50 -12.46 -11.18
C VAL A 766 -5.01 -13.47 -10.16
N LYS A 767 -4.61 -13.34 -8.89
CA LYS A 767 -5.06 -14.25 -7.82
C LYS A 767 -6.50 -14.01 -7.37
N SER A 768 -7.01 -12.78 -7.50
CA SER A 768 -8.40 -12.46 -7.19
C SER A 768 -9.38 -12.81 -8.30
N HIS A 769 -8.90 -13.21 -9.49
CA HIS A 769 -9.73 -13.76 -10.57
C HIS A 769 -9.52 -15.27 -10.71
N VAL A 770 -10.26 -16.05 -9.92
CA VAL A 770 -10.20 -17.52 -10.02
C VAL A 770 -11.21 -17.99 -11.06
N VAL A 771 -10.72 -18.59 -12.16
CA VAL A 771 -11.59 -19.18 -13.18
C VAL A 771 -12.33 -20.37 -12.60
N SER A 772 -13.66 -20.26 -12.54
CA SER A 772 -14.55 -21.36 -12.20
C SER A 772 -14.78 -22.28 -13.40
N GLN A 773 -15.08 -21.68 -14.55
CA GLN A 773 -15.38 -22.41 -15.79
C GLN A 773 -15.29 -21.47 -16.99
N TRP A 774 -14.93 -22.04 -18.13
CA TRP A 774 -15.17 -21.43 -19.44
C TRP A 774 -16.53 -21.92 -19.93
N SER A 775 -17.44 -21.00 -20.21
CA SER A 775 -18.83 -21.32 -20.54
C SER A 775 -19.00 -21.53 -22.03
N SER A 776 -19.62 -22.66 -22.39
CA SER A 776 -19.99 -23.01 -23.77
C SER A 776 -21.47 -23.39 -23.83
N VAL A 777 -22.26 -22.62 -24.57
CA VAL A 777 -23.67 -22.95 -24.88
C VAL A 777 -23.76 -23.79 -26.15
N GLN A 778 -22.86 -23.55 -27.11
CA GLN A 778 -22.77 -24.27 -28.37
C GLN A 778 -21.48 -25.09 -28.44
N MET A 779 -21.58 -26.34 -28.92
CA MET A 779 -20.41 -27.19 -29.12
C MET A 779 -19.38 -26.50 -30.03
N GLY A 780 -18.13 -26.43 -29.58
CA GLY A 780 -17.02 -25.81 -30.31
C GLY A 780 -16.82 -24.31 -30.11
N TYR A 781 -17.68 -23.65 -29.33
CA TYR A 781 -17.62 -22.21 -29.10
C TYR A 781 -17.64 -21.88 -27.60
N LEU A 782 -17.04 -20.74 -27.27
CA LEU A 782 -17.01 -20.14 -25.95
C LEU A 782 -17.84 -18.87 -25.95
N ASP A 783 -18.79 -18.81 -25.02
CA ASP A 783 -19.67 -17.66 -24.81
C ASP A 783 -19.15 -16.75 -23.69
N GLY A 784 -18.22 -17.22 -22.87
CA GLY A 784 -17.67 -16.44 -21.78
C GLY A 784 -16.83 -17.21 -20.79
N VAL A 785 -16.44 -16.53 -19.72
CA VAL A 785 -15.72 -17.12 -18.57
C VAL A 785 -16.39 -16.69 -17.28
N THR A 786 -16.58 -17.62 -16.35
CA THR A 786 -17.07 -17.34 -15.00
C THR A 786 -15.91 -17.36 -14.03
N PHE A 787 -15.77 -16.29 -13.26
CA PHE A 787 -14.86 -16.20 -12.13
C PHE A 787 -15.61 -16.50 -10.83
N SER A 788 -15.11 -17.45 -10.04
CA SER A 788 -15.68 -17.79 -8.72
C SER A 788 -15.21 -16.85 -7.60
N LYS A 789 -14.17 -16.06 -7.88
CA LYS A 789 -13.62 -15.01 -7.03
C LYS A 789 -13.32 -13.83 -7.94
N VAL A 790 -13.61 -12.62 -7.48
CA VAL A 790 -13.37 -11.37 -8.20
C VAL A 790 -12.75 -10.33 -7.28
N PRO A 791 -12.04 -9.32 -7.82
CA PRO A 791 -11.48 -8.26 -7.02
C PRO A 791 -12.55 -7.38 -6.38
N ASN A 792 -12.24 -6.88 -5.20
CA ASN A 792 -12.97 -5.80 -4.53
C ASN A 792 -12.75 -4.47 -5.24
N THR A 793 -11.59 -4.28 -5.88
CA THR A 793 -11.34 -3.12 -6.74
C THR A 793 -12.24 -3.18 -7.96
N LYS A 794 -12.87 -2.05 -8.29
CA LYS A 794 -13.63 -1.91 -9.52
C LYS A 794 -12.70 -2.02 -10.71
N VAL A 795 -13.07 -2.86 -11.66
CA VAL A 795 -12.29 -3.12 -12.88
C VAL A 795 -13.23 -3.10 -14.08
N ARG A 796 -12.64 -2.92 -15.26
CA ARG A 796 -13.21 -3.17 -16.58
C ARG A 796 -12.51 -4.40 -17.17
N TYR A 797 -12.97 -4.87 -18.33
CA TYR A 797 -12.34 -6.01 -19.00
C TYR A 797 -12.06 -5.71 -20.46
N GLN A 798 -11.05 -6.39 -20.99
CA GLN A 798 -10.70 -6.40 -22.40
C GLN A 798 -10.32 -7.83 -22.80
N LEU A 799 -10.68 -8.25 -24.01
CA LEU A 799 -10.24 -9.52 -24.56
C LEU A 799 -9.12 -9.29 -25.57
N GLU A 800 -8.26 -10.28 -25.71
CA GLU A 800 -7.36 -10.43 -26.85
C GLU A 800 -7.68 -11.76 -27.52
N ILE A 801 -8.05 -11.72 -28.80
CA ILE A 801 -8.48 -12.87 -29.58
C ILE A 801 -7.52 -13.03 -30.75
N ASP A 802 -6.77 -14.13 -30.79
CA ASP A 802 -5.77 -14.43 -31.83
C ASP A 802 -4.81 -13.25 -32.10
N GLY A 803 -4.34 -12.62 -31.01
CA GLY A 803 -3.41 -11.47 -31.03
C GLY A 803 -4.05 -10.10 -31.30
N LYS A 804 -5.39 -10.01 -31.36
CA LYS A 804 -6.11 -8.75 -31.57
C LYS A 804 -6.91 -8.34 -30.32
N LEU A 805 -6.65 -7.14 -29.83
CA LEU A 805 -7.37 -6.57 -28.69
C LEU A 805 -8.77 -6.08 -29.09
N THR A 806 -9.75 -6.32 -28.24
CA THR A 806 -11.12 -5.80 -28.34
C THR A 806 -11.25 -4.43 -27.68
N ASP A 807 -12.42 -3.82 -27.74
CA ASP A 807 -12.74 -2.68 -26.87
C ASP A 807 -12.68 -3.07 -25.39
N ILE A 808 -12.42 -2.08 -24.53
CA ILE A 808 -12.57 -2.20 -23.08
C ILE A 808 -14.05 -2.02 -22.72
N LYS A 809 -14.60 -2.93 -21.92
CA LYS A 809 -16.00 -2.90 -21.47
C LYS A 809 -16.09 -2.90 -19.94
N PRO A 810 -17.11 -2.27 -19.35
CA PRO A 810 -17.33 -2.30 -17.89
C PRO A 810 -17.50 -3.72 -17.36
N ALA A 811 -17.13 -3.95 -16.10
CA ALA A 811 -17.41 -5.22 -15.44
C ALA A 811 -18.92 -5.49 -15.34
N SER A 812 -19.29 -6.75 -15.58
CA SER A 812 -20.62 -7.25 -15.28
C SER A 812 -20.86 -7.31 -13.76
N GLN A 813 -22.14 -7.24 -13.39
CA GLN A 813 -22.57 -7.35 -11.99
C GLN A 813 -22.16 -8.70 -11.39
N ILE A 814 -21.86 -8.69 -10.09
CA ILE A 814 -21.58 -9.90 -9.31
C ILE A 814 -22.90 -10.55 -8.93
N ASP A 815 -23.01 -11.87 -9.07
CA ASP A 815 -24.21 -12.60 -8.69
C ASP A 815 -24.33 -12.79 -7.16
N SER A 816 -25.48 -13.32 -6.71
CA SER A 816 -25.74 -13.59 -5.28
C SER A 816 -24.75 -14.57 -4.61
N GLN A 817 -23.95 -15.29 -5.40
CA GLN A 817 -22.93 -16.23 -4.92
C GLN A 817 -21.51 -15.64 -4.99
N GLY A 818 -21.37 -14.36 -5.32
CA GLY A 818 -20.07 -13.69 -5.42
C GLY A 818 -19.32 -13.97 -6.73
N LYS A 819 -19.96 -14.58 -7.73
CA LYS A 819 -19.32 -14.90 -9.02
C LYS A 819 -19.56 -13.80 -10.05
N ARG A 820 -18.64 -13.68 -11.00
CA ARG A 820 -18.77 -12.77 -12.14
C ARG A 820 -18.63 -13.52 -13.45
N TYR A 821 -19.55 -13.29 -14.37
CA TYR A 821 -19.51 -13.86 -15.71
C TYR A 821 -19.13 -12.79 -16.74
N ILE A 822 -18.07 -13.03 -17.50
CA ILE A 822 -17.68 -12.17 -18.63
C ILE A 822 -18.23 -12.79 -19.91
N ASN A 823 -19.21 -12.12 -20.51
CA ASN A 823 -19.86 -12.56 -21.73
C ASN A 823 -19.06 -12.11 -22.96
N PHE A 824 -18.49 -13.06 -23.70
CA PHE A 824 -17.67 -12.78 -24.87
C PHE A 824 -18.45 -12.18 -26.04
N LYS A 825 -19.77 -12.36 -26.08
CA LYS A 825 -20.62 -11.72 -27.10
C LYS A 825 -20.56 -10.19 -27.01
N ASP A 826 -20.33 -9.64 -25.81
CA ASP A 826 -20.22 -8.19 -25.58
C ASP A 826 -18.92 -7.61 -26.20
N PHE A 827 -17.94 -8.47 -26.44
CA PHE A 827 -16.63 -8.12 -26.99
C PHE A 827 -16.46 -8.54 -28.47
N ASN A 828 -17.41 -9.31 -29.01
CA ASN A 828 -17.30 -9.94 -30.33
C ASN A 828 -18.60 -9.78 -31.16
N ASN A 829 -19.17 -8.56 -31.17
CA ASN A 829 -20.33 -8.19 -32.00
C ASN A 829 -21.54 -9.16 -31.86
N GLY A 830 -21.81 -9.64 -30.65
CA GLY A 830 -22.92 -10.57 -30.39
C GLY A 830 -22.61 -12.05 -30.66
N ASN A 831 -21.42 -12.38 -31.19
CA ASN A 831 -21.07 -13.74 -31.61
C ASN A 831 -20.20 -14.46 -30.57
N SER A 832 -20.43 -15.76 -30.40
CA SER A 832 -19.56 -16.62 -29.60
C SER A 832 -18.18 -16.76 -30.27
N ILE A 833 -17.13 -16.99 -29.48
CA ILE A 833 -15.77 -17.12 -29.98
C ILE A 833 -15.44 -18.59 -30.18
N TYR A 834 -14.75 -18.95 -31.25
CA TYR A 834 -14.33 -20.33 -31.48
C TYR A 834 -13.39 -20.81 -30.36
N ALA A 835 -13.65 -21.98 -29.76
CA ALA A 835 -12.88 -22.50 -28.64
C ALA A 835 -11.41 -22.83 -28.98
N GLY A 836 -11.09 -22.95 -30.28
CA GLY A 836 -9.74 -23.12 -30.79
C GLY A 836 -8.91 -21.84 -30.86
N SER A 837 -9.54 -20.66 -30.84
CA SER A 837 -8.84 -19.37 -30.82
C SER A 837 -8.06 -19.17 -29.53
N GLN A 838 -6.97 -18.39 -29.59
CA GLN A 838 -6.24 -17.93 -28.42
C GLN A 838 -6.99 -16.73 -27.82
N ILE A 839 -7.57 -16.91 -26.64
CA ILE A 839 -8.39 -15.92 -25.94
C ILE A 839 -7.71 -15.59 -24.62
N SER A 840 -7.15 -14.40 -24.52
CA SER A 840 -6.67 -13.84 -23.26
C SER A 840 -7.69 -12.82 -22.71
N VAL A 841 -7.91 -12.86 -21.40
CA VAL A 841 -8.78 -11.91 -20.69
C VAL A 841 -7.90 -11.00 -19.85
N TYR A 842 -8.09 -9.70 -19.99
CA TYR A 842 -7.40 -8.67 -19.23
C TYR A 842 -8.38 -7.99 -18.28
N ALA A 843 -8.00 -7.84 -17.01
CA ALA A 843 -8.63 -6.89 -16.10
C ALA A 843 -7.97 -5.53 -16.32
N VAL A 844 -8.79 -4.50 -16.53
CA VAL A 844 -8.37 -3.12 -16.80
C VAL A 844 -8.83 -2.26 -15.63
N ASP A 845 -8.02 -1.31 -15.19
CA ASP A 845 -8.40 -0.35 -14.15
C ASP A 845 -9.68 0.41 -14.52
N GLU A 846 -10.50 0.82 -13.54
CA GLU A 846 -11.76 1.54 -13.78
C GLU A 846 -11.57 2.86 -14.55
N LYS A 847 -10.45 3.56 -14.30
CA LYS A 847 -10.22 4.94 -14.75
C LYS A 847 -9.02 5.07 -15.69
N ASN A 848 -8.16 4.06 -15.82
CA ASN A 848 -6.98 4.08 -16.70
C ASN A 848 -6.88 2.85 -17.63
N ASP A 849 -7.02 3.07 -18.95
CA ASP A 849 -6.97 2.01 -19.98
C ASP A 849 -5.60 1.33 -20.12
N ASN A 850 -4.52 2.04 -19.76
CA ASN A 850 -3.15 1.53 -19.87
C ASN A 850 -2.79 0.60 -18.70
N LEU A 851 -3.55 0.65 -17.60
CA LEU A 851 -3.36 -0.22 -16.44
C LEU A 851 -4.22 -1.46 -16.61
N LYS A 852 -3.70 -2.44 -17.35
CA LYS A 852 -4.35 -3.74 -17.54
C LYS A 852 -3.42 -4.92 -17.28
N VAL A 853 -3.99 -5.98 -16.69
CA VAL A 853 -3.27 -7.20 -16.33
C VAL A 853 -3.96 -8.39 -16.98
N LYS A 854 -3.20 -9.27 -17.66
CA LYS A 854 -3.74 -10.54 -18.17
C LYS A 854 -4.10 -11.44 -16.99
N ILE A 855 -5.38 -11.72 -16.81
CA ILE A 855 -5.88 -12.51 -15.68
C ILE A 855 -6.09 -13.98 -16.02
N THR A 856 -6.40 -14.32 -17.28
CA THR A 856 -6.56 -15.71 -17.70
C THR A 856 -6.44 -15.89 -19.21
N GLU A 857 -6.25 -17.12 -19.65
CA GLU A 857 -6.15 -17.55 -21.05
C GLU A 857 -6.80 -18.92 -21.25
N ASN A 858 -7.44 -19.16 -22.40
CA ASN A 858 -8.18 -20.39 -22.67
C ASN A 858 -7.26 -21.58 -23.06
N GLY A 859 -6.55 -22.12 -22.08
CA GLY A 859 -5.71 -23.33 -22.23
C GLY A 859 -4.24 -23.02 -22.51
N ASP A 860 -3.42 -24.08 -22.51
CA ASP A 860 -1.97 -23.99 -22.73
C ASP A 860 -1.62 -23.97 -24.23
N GLN A 861 -1.15 -22.82 -24.71
CA GLN A 861 -0.80 -22.63 -26.12
C GLN A 861 0.36 -23.52 -26.58
N ASN A 862 1.39 -23.71 -25.74
CA ASN A 862 2.52 -24.58 -26.08
C ASN A 862 2.05 -26.03 -26.25
N LEU A 863 1.08 -26.46 -25.44
CA LEU A 863 0.47 -27.77 -25.58
C LEU A 863 -0.40 -27.87 -26.84
N ARG A 864 -1.21 -26.85 -27.15
CA ARG A 864 -2.00 -26.79 -28.40
C ARG A 864 -1.11 -26.90 -29.64
N ASP A 865 0.01 -26.17 -29.67
CA ASP A 865 0.95 -26.20 -30.80
C ASP A 865 1.58 -27.58 -31.00
N ARG A 866 1.88 -28.29 -29.90
CA ARG A 866 2.37 -29.69 -29.95
C ARG A 866 1.31 -30.68 -30.40
N LEU A 867 0.05 -30.45 -30.06
CA LEU A 867 -1.09 -31.30 -30.43
C LEU A 867 -1.55 -31.08 -31.88
N ARG A 868 -1.09 -30.02 -32.55
CA ARG A 868 -1.44 -29.67 -33.93
C ARG A 868 -1.25 -30.86 -34.87
N LEU A 869 -2.28 -31.13 -35.68
CA LEU A 869 -2.33 -32.30 -36.56
C LEU A 869 -1.39 -32.14 -37.76
N SER A 870 -0.76 -33.24 -38.19
CA SER A 870 0.06 -33.26 -39.42
C SER A 870 -0.77 -33.51 -40.68
N SER A 871 -1.94 -34.16 -40.55
CA SER A 871 -2.87 -34.39 -41.65
C SER A 871 -4.30 -34.64 -41.16
N VAL A 872 -5.28 -34.26 -41.99
CA VAL A 872 -6.71 -34.53 -41.81
C VAL A 872 -7.31 -34.95 -43.15
N GLN A 873 -8.11 -36.02 -43.18
CA GLN A 873 -8.76 -36.56 -44.38
C GLN A 873 -10.22 -36.92 -44.10
N TYR A 874 -11.07 -36.80 -45.12
CA TYR A 874 -12.50 -37.12 -45.08
C TYR A 874 -12.93 -37.81 -46.37
N PHE A 875 -13.07 -39.13 -46.34
CA PHE A 875 -13.27 -39.93 -47.54
C PHE A 875 -14.33 -41.03 -47.38
N TYR A 876 -14.93 -41.45 -48.49
CA TYR A 876 -15.86 -42.56 -48.49
C TYR A 876 -15.12 -43.90 -48.40
N LYS A 877 -15.55 -44.78 -47.48
CA LYS A 877 -14.98 -46.11 -47.27
C LYS A 877 -16.00 -47.18 -47.69
N PRO A 878 -15.82 -47.82 -48.86
CA PRO A 878 -16.82 -48.71 -49.46
C PRO A 878 -17.23 -49.89 -48.57
N ILE A 879 -16.27 -50.46 -47.82
CA ILE A 879 -16.50 -51.64 -46.96
C ILE A 879 -17.58 -51.39 -45.88
N HIS A 880 -17.76 -50.14 -45.47
CA HIS A 880 -18.71 -49.75 -44.43
C HIS A 880 -19.91 -48.98 -44.98
N ASN A 881 -19.95 -48.74 -46.30
CA ASN A 881 -20.90 -47.84 -46.96
C ASN A 881 -21.07 -46.49 -46.22
N ALA A 882 -19.97 -45.89 -45.80
CA ALA A 882 -20.00 -44.66 -45.02
C ALA A 882 -18.71 -43.85 -45.16
N TYR A 883 -18.71 -42.62 -44.63
CA TYR A 883 -17.54 -41.75 -44.67
C TYR A 883 -16.68 -41.95 -43.43
N THR A 884 -15.38 -41.81 -43.63
CA THR A 884 -14.34 -41.92 -42.63
C THR A 884 -13.66 -40.57 -42.47
N PHE A 885 -13.47 -40.15 -41.22
CA PHE A 885 -12.67 -38.97 -40.86
C PHE A 885 -11.38 -39.46 -40.21
N GLU A 886 -10.24 -39.27 -40.86
CA GLU A 886 -8.92 -39.68 -40.39
C GLU A 886 -8.08 -38.46 -40.01
N ILE A 887 -7.36 -38.56 -38.89
CA ILE A 887 -6.37 -37.57 -38.46
C ILE A 887 -5.02 -38.24 -38.23
N LYS A 888 -3.96 -37.45 -38.30
CA LYS A 888 -2.62 -37.85 -37.85
C LYS A 888 -2.06 -36.82 -36.88
N ALA A 889 -1.66 -37.30 -35.69
CA ALA A 889 -1.09 -36.46 -34.65
C ALA A 889 0.29 -35.90 -35.07
N GLY A 890 0.60 -34.69 -34.61
CA GLY A 890 1.86 -34.01 -34.92
C GLY A 890 3.11 -34.75 -34.42
N ASN A 891 4.28 -34.35 -34.94
CA ASN A 891 5.57 -34.98 -34.66
C ASN A 891 5.94 -35.04 -33.16
N ASN A 892 5.46 -34.09 -32.36
CA ASN A 892 5.79 -33.93 -30.94
C ASN A 892 4.56 -33.98 -30.02
N ALA A 893 3.45 -34.53 -30.53
CA ALA A 893 2.20 -34.63 -29.78
C ALA A 893 2.36 -35.60 -28.60
N PRO A 894 2.00 -35.20 -27.36
CA PRO A 894 1.89 -36.14 -26.26
C PRO A 894 0.76 -37.15 -26.50
N ASN A 895 0.72 -38.22 -25.72
CA ASN A 895 -0.42 -39.13 -25.74
C ASN A 895 -1.68 -38.37 -25.33
N ALA A 896 -2.63 -38.27 -26.25
CA ALA A 896 -3.89 -37.57 -26.05
C ALA A 896 -5.04 -38.40 -26.59
N PHE A 897 -6.21 -38.30 -25.97
CA PHE A 897 -7.42 -38.89 -26.51
C PHE A 897 -8.05 -37.92 -27.52
N TYR A 898 -8.32 -38.38 -28.73
CA TYR A 898 -8.88 -37.55 -29.79
C TYR A 898 -10.35 -37.85 -30.03
N LYS A 899 -11.11 -36.80 -30.33
CA LYS A 899 -12.50 -36.87 -30.79
C LYS A 899 -12.74 -35.87 -31.91
N VAL A 900 -13.66 -36.20 -32.81
CA VAL A 900 -14.14 -35.34 -33.89
C VAL A 900 -15.54 -34.87 -33.56
N LEU A 901 -15.80 -33.59 -33.77
CA LEU A 901 -17.08 -32.96 -33.49
C LEU A 901 -17.64 -32.45 -34.82
N ASN A 902 -18.90 -32.78 -35.12
CA ASN A 902 -19.64 -32.17 -36.22
C ASN A 902 -20.42 -30.98 -35.65
N LEU A 903 -19.86 -29.78 -35.78
CA LEU A 903 -20.38 -28.53 -35.21
C LEU A 903 -21.76 -28.17 -35.78
N THR A 904 -22.04 -28.55 -37.04
CA THR A 904 -23.34 -28.29 -37.69
C THR A 904 -24.45 -29.16 -37.10
N LYS A 905 -24.19 -30.46 -36.88
CA LYS A 905 -25.19 -31.43 -36.39
C LYS A 905 -25.17 -31.65 -34.89
N GLN A 906 -24.22 -31.06 -34.17
CA GLN A 906 -24.04 -31.23 -32.72
C GLN A 906 -23.72 -32.69 -32.31
N ASN A 907 -23.00 -33.44 -33.16
CA ASN A 907 -22.59 -34.82 -32.90
C ASN A 907 -21.12 -34.92 -32.49
N ILE A 908 -20.81 -35.86 -31.58
CA ILE A 908 -19.45 -36.17 -31.11
C ILE A 908 -19.08 -37.59 -31.50
N TYR A 909 -17.89 -37.75 -32.06
CA TYR A 909 -17.33 -39.03 -32.51
C TYR A 909 -15.99 -39.27 -31.81
N ASN A 910 -15.98 -40.20 -30.87
CA ASN A 910 -14.77 -40.59 -30.13
C ASN A 910 -13.85 -41.44 -31.03
N MET A 911 -12.56 -41.08 -31.10
CA MET A 911 -11.58 -41.81 -31.92
C MET A 911 -10.74 -42.76 -31.06
N GLY A 912 -10.14 -42.25 -29.98
CA GLY A 912 -9.23 -43.02 -29.11
C GLY A 912 -7.93 -42.27 -28.78
N THR A 913 -7.03 -42.94 -28.05
CA THR A 913 -5.74 -42.35 -27.61
C THR A 913 -4.62 -42.69 -28.58
N ILE A 914 -3.92 -41.67 -29.08
CA ILE A 914 -2.70 -41.81 -29.88
C ILE A 914 -1.64 -40.81 -29.43
N GLY A 915 -0.38 -41.12 -29.73
CA GLY A 915 0.77 -40.24 -29.53
C GLY A 915 1.36 -39.73 -30.84
N ALA A 916 2.53 -39.11 -30.76
CA ALA A 916 3.26 -38.53 -31.89
C ALA A 916 3.27 -39.40 -33.16
N ASN A 917 2.97 -38.79 -34.31
CA ASN A 917 3.04 -39.40 -35.64
C ASN A 917 2.14 -40.62 -35.90
N LYS A 918 1.16 -40.89 -35.06
CA LYS A 918 0.16 -41.95 -35.27
C LYS A 918 -1.11 -41.40 -35.93
N SER A 919 -1.77 -42.24 -36.73
CA SER A 919 -3.08 -41.95 -37.30
C SER A 919 -4.19 -42.61 -36.49
N ILE A 920 -5.37 -42.00 -36.50
CA ILE A 920 -6.61 -42.58 -35.97
C ILE A 920 -7.78 -42.08 -36.81
N TRP A 921 -8.84 -42.87 -36.90
CA TRP A 921 -10.00 -42.54 -37.72
C TRP A 921 -11.31 -42.87 -37.00
N VAL A 922 -12.39 -42.25 -37.45
CA VAL A 922 -13.76 -42.68 -37.14
C VAL A 922 -14.51 -42.99 -38.42
N ASP A 923 -15.14 -44.15 -38.45
CA ASP A 923 -15.94 -44.66 -39.57
C ASP A 923 -17.44 -44.34 -39.35
N TYR A 924 -18.28 -44.66 -40.34
CA TYR A 924 -19.75 -44.54 -40.24
C TYR A 924 -20.32 -43.11 -40.18
N LEU A 925 -19.59 -42.12 -40.73
CA LEU A 925 -20.09 -40.76 -40.85
C LEU A 925 -21.03 -40.59 -42.05
N SER A 926 -22.10 -39.81 -41.87
CA SER A 926 -22.97 -39.39 -42.97
C SER A 926 -22.34 -38.25 -43.77
N TYR A 927 -22.32 -38.34 -45.10
CA TYR A 927 -21.82 -37.27 -45.94
C TYR A 927 -22.70 -36.04 -45.95
N ASN A 928 -22.11 -34.90 -45.59
CA ASN A 928 -22.62 -33.59 -45.94
C ASN A 928 -21.42 -32.64 -46.11
N PRO A 929 -21.16 -32.12 -47.33
CA PRO A 929 -20.02 -31.24 -47.60
C PRO A 929 -20.11 -29.91 -46.84
N ASN A 930 -21.32 -29.50 -46.45
CA ASN A 930 -21.57 -28.27 -45.69
C ASN A 930 -21.41 -28.44 -44.18
N ASP A 931 -21.21 -29.67 -43.67
CA ASP A 931 -20.99 -29.88 -42.25
C ASP A 931 -19.61 -29.33 -41.84
N GLU A 932 -19.57 -28.60 -40.73
CA GLU A 932 -18.35 -28.07 -40.15
C GLU A 932 -17.81 -29.04 -39.10
N TYR A 933 -16.56 -29.46 -39.25
CA TYR A 933 -15.91 -30.42 -38.38
C TYR A 933 -14.81 -29.76 -37.55
N ALA A 934 -14.67 -30.18 -36.29
CA ALA A 934 -13.56 -29.82 -35.43
C ALA A 934 -12.92 -31.05 -34.79
N VAL A 935 -11.60 -30.99 -34.54
CA VAL A 935 -10.88 -32.03 -33.79
C VAL A 935 -10.51 -31.49 -32.42
N VAL A 936 -10.79 -32.29 -31.39
CA VAL A 936 -10.44 -32.01 -30.00
C VAL A 936 -9.52 -33.09 -29.48
N ALA A 937 -8.42 -32.66 -28.88
CA ALA A 937 -7.53 -33.51 -28.09
C ALA A 937 -7.82 -33.33 -26.61
N VAL A 938 -7.85 -34.43 -25.87
CA VAL A 938 -8.09 -34.47 -24.42
C VAL A 938 -6.79 -34.92 -23.74
N VAL A 939 -6.24 -34.04 -22.91
CA VAL A 939 -5.01 -34.27 -22.14
C VAL A 939 -5.33 -33.97 -20.68
N ASP A 940 -5.09 -34.94 -19.78
CA ASP A 940 -5.38 -34.82 -18.34
C ASP A 940 -6.80 -34.33 -18.03
N GLY A 941 -7.77 -34.80 -18.82
CA GLY A 941 -9.19 -34.44 -18.69
C GLY A 941 -9.57 -33.06 -19.24
N LYS A 942 -8.64 -32.30 -19.82
CA LYS A 942 -8.89 -30.99 -20.45
C LYS A 942 -8.99 -31.10 -21.97
N GLU A 943 -9.94 -30.38 -22.56
CA GLU A 943 -10.19 -30.37 -23.99
C GLU A 943 -9.46 -29.23 -24.71
N TYR A 944 -8.82 -29.56 -25.83
CA TYR A 944 -8.07 -28.64 -26.67
C TYR A 944 -8.55 -28.75 -28.13
N PHE A 945 -9.16 -27.67 -28.65
CA PHE A 945 -9.60 -27.58 -30.04
C PHE A 945 -8.40 -27.24 -30.93
N ILE A 946 -8.07 -28.12 -31.88
CA ILE A 946 -6.80 -28.06 -32.63
C ILE A 946 -6.99 -28.05 -34.15
N PHE A 947 -8.21 -28.27 -34.64
CA PHE A 947 -8.54 -28.22 -36.06
C PHE A 947 -10.01 -27.83 -36.24
N LYS A 948 -10.31 -27.09 -37.31
CA LYS A 948 -11.65 -26.74 -37.75
C LYS A 948 -11.68 -26.54 -39.26
N ASP A 949 -12.59 -27.19 -39.96
CA ASP A 949 -12.86 -26.91 -41.39
C ASP A 949 -14.23 -27.44 -41.84
N LYS A 950 -14.70 -27.03 -43.02
CA LYS A 950 -15.89 -27.60 -43.67
C LYS A 950 -15.56 -28.90 -44.38
N GLY A 951 -16.49 -29.86 -44.38
CA GLY A 951 -16.31 -31.18 -45.00
C GLY A 951 -15.86 -31.13 -46.46
N GLU A 952 -16.32 -30.15 -47.25
CA GLU A 952 -15.89 -29.95 -48.64
C GLU A 952 -14.42 -29.53 -48.81
N ASN A 953 -13.84 -28.89 -47.80
CA ASN A 953 -12.45 -28.44 -47.80
C ASN A 953 -11.50 -29.54 -47.30
N ILE A 954 -12.03 -30.60 -46.69
CA ILE A 954 -11.25 -31.71 -46.17
C ILE A 954 -11.00 -32.72 -47.31
N PRO A 955 -9.74 -33.10 -47.59
CA PRO A 955 -9.42 -34.01 -48.71
C PRO A 955 -10.16 -35.37 -48.67
N GLY A 956 -10.90 -35.74 -49.75
CA GLY A 956 -11.47 -37.10 -49.96
C GLY A 956 -12.95 -37.27 -50.35
N ALA A 957 -13.73 -36.19 -50.54
CA ALA A 957 -15.17 -36.24 -50.85
C ALA A 957 -15.51 -36.60 -52.34
N THR A 958 -16.56 -37.40 -52.58
CA THR A 958 -17.06 -37.95 -53.89
C THR A 958 -16.82 -37.12 -55.17
N ILE A 959 -16.41 -37.79 -56.26
CA ILE A 959 -15.99 -37.18 -57.54
C ILE A 959 -17.12 -36.95 -58.58
N ASN A 960 -18.37 -36.71 -58.20
CA ASN A 960 -19.41 -36.36 -59.20
C ASN A 960 -19.11 -35.02 -59.89
N GLY A 961 -19.38 -34.94 -61.19
CA GLY A 961 -19.17 -33.71 -61.97
C GLY A 961 -18.70 -33.97 -63.40
N THR A 962 -18.40 -32.89 -64.11
CA THR A 962 -17.81 -32.93 -65.45
C THR A 962 -16.30 -32.82 -65.34
N TYR A 963 -15.57 -33.66 -66.07
CA TYR A 963 -14.11 -33.73 -66.01
C TYR A 963 -13.49 -33.80 -67.39
N GLN A 964 -12.28 -33.28 -67.53
CA GLN A 964 -11.32 -33.78 -68.50
C GLN A 964 -10.44 -34.83 -67.83
N MET A 965 -10.25 -35.98 -68.50
CA MET A 965 -9.38 -37.05 -68.01
C MET A 965 -8.00 -36.89 -68.64
N ILE A 966 -7.04 -36.37 -67.87
CA ILE A 966 -5.70 -36.03 -68.35
C ILE A 966 -4.76 -37.21 -68.10
N SER A 967 -4.01 -37.64 -69.12
CA SER A 967 -3.02 -38.70 -68.99
C SER A 967 -1.87 -38.32 -68.06
N SER A 968 -1.47 -39.22 -67.15
CA SER A 968 -0.27 -39.03 -66.33
C SER A 968 1.05 -39.15 -67.11
N LEU A 969 1.02 -39.64 -68.36
CA LEU A 969 2.23 -39.80 -69.19
C LEU A 969 2.90 -38.46 -69.50
N ASN A 970 2.10 -37.41 -69.75
CA ASN A 970 2.59 -36.07 -70.09
C ASN A 970 1.85 -34.93 -69.38
N ASN A 971 0.82 -35.24 -68.56
CA ASN A 971 -0.02 -34.27 -67.86
C ASN A 971 -0.69 -33.21 -68.77
N SER A 972 -0.87 -33.49 -70.06
CA SER A 972 -1.45 -32.53 -71.02
C SER A 972 -2.42 -33.13 -72.03
N SER A 973 -2.23 -34.38 -72.47
CA SER A 973 -3.16 -35.06 -73.36
C SER A 973 -4.38 -35.60 -72.61
N VAL A 974 -5.54 -35.60 -73.26
CA VAL A 974 -6.83 -35.96 -72.67
C VAL A 974 -7.51 -37.09 -73.42
N VAL A 975 -8.40 -37.81 -72.73
CA VAL A 975 -9.28 -38.83 -73.33
C VAL A 975 -10.34 -38.14 -74.19
N ASP A 976 -10.35 -38.45 -75.48
CA ASP A 976 -11.13 -37.79 -76.53
C ASP A 976 -11.99 -38.81 -77.30
N LEU A 977 -13.29 -38.52 -77.41
CA LEU A 977 -14.20 -39.29 -78.27
C LEU A 977 -14.12 -38.79 -79.72
N ASN A 978 -13.70 -39.66 -80.64
CA ASN A 978 -13.81 -39.38 -82.06
C ASN A 978 -15.28 -39.50 -82.49
N ILE A 979 -15.92 -38.35 -82.74
CA ILE A 979 -17.35 -38.25 -83.05
C ILE A 979 -17.74 -38.87 -84.40
N THR A 980 -16.79 -39.14 -85.29
CA THR A 980 -17.08 -39.70 -86.63
C THR A 980 -17.22 -41.21 -86.59
N ASN A 981 -16.46 -41.90 -85.73
CA ASN A 981 -16.44 -43.36 -85.67
C ASN A 981 -16.65 -43.93 -84.25
N ASN A 982 -16.93 -43.07 -83.26
CA ASN A 982 -17.13 -43.39 -81.85
C ASN A 982 -15.92 -44.03 -81.14
N ASN A 983 -14.74 -44.05 -81.74
CA ASN A 983 -13.55 -44.56 -81.10
C ASN A 983 -13.02 -43.59 -80.04
N VAL A 984 -12.45 -44.09 -78.95
CA VAL A 984 -11.84 -43.24 -77.92
C VAL A 984 -10.33 -43.26 -78.04
N THR A 985 -9.75 -42.07 -78.15
CA THR A 985 -8.31 -41.88 -78.37
C THR A 985 -7.73 -40.88 -77.40
N LEU A 986 -6.41 -40.91 -77.24
CA LEU A 986 -5.67 -39.85 -76.58
C LEU A 986 -5.45 -38.70 -77.56
N TRP A 987 -5.76 -37.47 -77.16
CA TRP A 987 -5.59 -36.30 -78.01
C TRP A 987 -5.09 -35.08 -77.23
N SER A 988 -4.52 -34.11 -77.92
CA SER A 988 -4.13 -32.82 -77.33
C SER A 988 -5.38 -32.08 -76.85
N ASN A 989 -5.32 -31.50 -75.65
CA ASN A 989 -6.45 -30.77 -75.09
C ASN A 989 -6.81 -29.57 -75.97
N HIS A 990 -8.03 -29.54 -76.49
CA HIS A 990 -8.63 -28.43 -77.24
C HIS A 990 -9.95 -27.95 -76.62
N SER A 991 -10.28 -28.44 -75.40
CA SER A 991 -11.47 -28.08 -74.63
C SER A 991 -12.81 -28.36 -75.33
N GLY A 992 -12.84 -29.17 -76.39
CA GLY A 992 -14.08 -29.59 -77.06
C GLY A 992 -14.97 -30.48 -76.17
N ASN A 993 -16.27 -30.50 -76.45
CA ASN A 993 -17.23 -31.29 -75.68
C ASN A 993 -16.97 -32.81 -75.76
N ASN A 994 -16.33 -33.27 -76.82
CA ASN A 994 -15.88 -34.65 -77.01
C ASN A 994 -14.73 -35.06 -76.07
N GLN A 995 -14.07 -34.10 -75.40
CA GLN A 995 -13.02 -34.33 -74.39
C GLN A 995 -13.52 -34.19 -72.95
N LYS A 996 -14.80 -33.85 -72.77
CA LYS A 996 -15.42 -33.62 -71.45
C LYS A 996 -16.34 -34.78 -71.12
N TRP A 997 -16.15 -35.33 -69.94
CA TRP A 997 -16.80 -36.54 -69.47
C TRP A 997 -17.50 -36.27 -68.14
N LYS A 998 -18.82 -36.44 -68.11
CA LYS A 998 -19.66 -36.30 -66.93
C LYS A 998 -19.71 -37.62 -66.20
N LEU A 999 -19.12 -37.65 -65.00
CA LEU A 999 -19.16 -38.80 -64.11
C LEU A 999 -20.42 -38.72 -63.27
N VAL A 1000 -21.31 -39.70 -63.48
CA VAL A 1000 -22.58 -39.84 -62.76
C VAL A 1000 -22.55 -41.15 -61.98
N TYR A 1001 -22.44 -41.07 -60.66
CA TYR A 1001 -22.50 -42.24 -59.80
C TYR A 1001 -23.90 -42.87 -59.80
N ASP A 1002 -23.96 -44.18 -60.04
CA ASP A 1002 -25.17 -44.99 -59.96
C ASP A 1002 -25.07 -45.92 -58.75
N ALA A 1003 -25.82 -45.59 -57.69
CA ALA A 1003 -25.79 -46.34 -56.44
C ALA A 1003 -26.24 -47.79 -56.58
N ASN A 1004 -27.12 -48.12 -57.55
CA ASN A 1004 -27.56 -49.51 -57.78
C ASN A 1004 -26.47 -50.37 -58.43
N GLN A 1005 -25.50 -49.70 -59.06
CA GLN A 1005 -24.38 -50.35 -59.74
C GLN A 1005 -23.05 -50.15 -59.01
N ASP A 1006 -23.01 -49.42 -57.90
CA ASP A 1006 -21.78 -49.07 -57.18
C ASP A 1006 -20.63 -48.64 -58.12
N ALA A 1007 -20.97 -47.83 -59.13
CA ALA A 1007 -20.07 -47.45 -60.20
C ALA A 1007 -20.56 -46.20 -60.92
N TYR A 1008 -19.68 -45.58 -61.69
CA TYR A 1008 -19.97 -44.39 -62.48
C TYR A 1008 -20.35 -44.75 -63.91
N GLN A 1009 -21.35 -44.05 -64.45
CA GLN A 1009 -21.44 -43.84 -65.88
C GLN A 1009 -20.55 -42.66 -66.25
N VAL A 1010 -19.74 -42.82 -67.29
CA VAL A 1010 -18.84 -41.79 -67.81
C VAL A 1010 -19.43 -41.28 -69.12
N LYS A 1011 -20.27 -40.24 -69.05
CA LYS A 1011 -21.07 -39.72 -70.18
C LYS A 1011 -20.30 -38.67 -70.96
N ASN A 1012 -20.33 -38.70 -72.29
CA ASN A 1012 -19.66 -37.67 -73.10
C ASN A 1012 -20.54 -36.41 -73.21
N LEU A 1013 -19.95 -35.21 -73.14
CA LEU A 1013 -20.73 -33.97 -73.25
C LEU A 1013 -21.20 -33.63 -74.67
N THR A 1014 -20.65 -34.26 -75.72
CA THR A 1014 -21.16 -34.10 -77.09
C THR A 1014 -22.59 -34.66 -77.21
N ASN A 1015 -22.86 -35.75 -76.49
CA ASN A 1015 -24.17 -36.38 -76.39
C ASN A 1015 -24.20 -37.23 -75.10
N GLU A 1016 -24.94 -36.78 -74.08
CA GLU A 1016 -24.99 -37.48 -72.78
C GLU A 1016 -25.63 -38.88 -72.85
N ASN A 1017 -26.27 -39.24 -73.97
CA ASN A 1017 -26.72 -40.62 -74.23
C ASN A 1017 -25.58 -41.55 -74.67
N VAL A 1018 -24.40 -41.02 -74.99
CA VAL A 1018 -23.20 -41.78 -75.34
C VAL A 1018 -22.29 -41.88 -74.12
N VAL A 1019 -21.97 -43.09 -73.71
CA VAL A 1019 -21.15 -43.40 -72.52
C VAL A 1019 -19.89 -44.16 -72.89
N LEU A 1020 -18.82 -43.94 -72.13
CA LEU A 1020 -17.57 -44.67 -72.24
C LEU A 1020 -17.80 -46.16 -71.93
N THR A 1021 -17.35 -47.05 -72.81
CA THR A 1021 -17.48 -48.49 -72.62
C THR A 1021 -16.38 -49.25 -73.37
N GLY A 1022 -16.13 -50.49 -72.99
CA GLY A 1022 -15.29 -51.39 -73.78
C GLY A 1022 -16.12 -52.21 -74.75
N ASP A 1023 -15.60 -52.44 -75.95
CA ASP A 1023 -16.16 -53.40 -76.89
C ASP A 1023 -15.56 -54.81 -76.74
N ASN A 1024 -15.99 -55.74 -77.59
CA ASN A 1024 -15.56 -57.14 -77.55
C ASN A 1024 -14.08 -57.34 -77.94
N ASP A 1025 -13.47 -56.37 -78.64
CA ASP A 1025 -12.08 -56.41 -79.08
C ASP A 1025 -11.13 -55.72 -78.08
N ASN A 1026 -11.64 -55.39 -76.89
CA ASN A 1026 -10.94 -54.64 -75.83
C ASN A 1026 -10.59 -53.22 -76.22
N ASN A 1027 -11.25 -52.67 -77.22
CA ASN A 1027 -11.14 -51.27 -77.55
C ASN A 1027 -12.12 -50.46 -76.71
N VAL A 1028 -11.78 -49.21 -76.40
CA VAL A 1028 -12.67 -48.31 -75.64
C VAL A 1028 -13.35 -47.37 -76.62
N ILE A 1029 -14.68 -47.34 -76.54
CA ILE A 1029 -15.54 -46.62 -77.46
C ILE A 1029 -16.58 -45.79 -76.70
N GLY A 1030 -17.19 -44.82 -77.39
CA GLY A 1030 -18.46 -44.24 -76.97
C GLY A 1030 -19.62 -45.05 -77.54
N ALA A 1031 -20.54 -45.52 -76.70
CA ALA A 1031 -21.73 -46.22 -77.16
C ALA A 1031 -23.01 -45.66 -76.53
N ILE A 1032 -24.15 -45.83 -77.21
CA ILE A 1032 -25.45 -45.47 -76.65
C ILE A 1032 -25.67 -46.22 -75.33
N ASN A 1033 -26.05 -45.47 -74.30
CA ASN A 1033 -26.24 -45.97 -72.96
C ASN A 1033 -27.43 -46.95 -72.90
N LYS A 1034 -27.12 -48.21 -72.63
CA LYS A 1034 -28.10 -49.29 -72.45
C LYS A 1034 -28.04 -49.84 -71.02
N ASN A 1035 -27.33 -49.16 -70.12
CA ASN A 1035 -27.09 -49.56 -68.73
C ASN A 1035 -26.54 -50.99 -68.60
N THR A 1036 -25.71 -51.42 -69.55
CA THR A 1036 -25.03 -52.73 -69.45
C THR A 1036 -23.82 -52.64 -68.53
N THR A 1037 -23.40 -53.75 -67.93
CA THR A 1037 -22.27 -53.76 -66.97
C THR A 1037 -20.97 -53.20 -67.59
N ALA A 1038 -20.78 -53.32 -68.90
CA ALA A 1038 -19.59 -52.81 -69.60
C ALA A 1038 -19.57 -51.27 -69.71
N GLN A 1039 -20.69 -50.61 -69.44
CA GLN A 1039 -20.86 -49.16 -69.48
C GLN A 1039 -20.66 -48.49 -68.10
N TYR A 1040 -20.26 -49.27 -67.10
CA TYR A 1040 -20.01 -48.80 -65.74
C TYR A 1040 -18.54 -48.92 -65.36
N TRP A 1041 -18.05 -47.92 -64.62
CA TRP A 1041 -16.64 -47.80 -64.24
C TRP A 1041 -16.48 -47.48 -62.76
N THR A 1042 -15.55 -48.15 -62.09
CA THR A 1042 -15.11 -47.74 -60.75
C THR A 1042 -13.88 -46.83 -60.88
N CYS A 1043 -13.88 -45.72 -60.15
CA CYS A 1043 -12.77 -44.75 -60.16
C CYS A 1043 -11.99 -44.88 -58.85
N GLU A 1044 -10.81 -45.48 -58.91
CA GLU A 1044 -9.99 -45.75 -57.73
C GLU A 1044 -8.91 -44.66 -57.58
N PRO A 1045 -8.93 -43.87 -56.49
CA PRO A 1045 -7.93 -42.84 -56.27
C PRO A 1045 -6.58 -43.45 -55.91
N THR A 1046 -5.52 -42.75 -56.28
CA THR A 1046 -4.13 -43.10 -55.96
C THR A 1046 -3.54 -42.09 -54.97
N PRO A 1047 -2.58 -42.47 -54.10
CA PRO A 1047 -1.97 -41.55 -53.14
C PRO A 1047 -1.35 -40.29 -53.77
N ASP A 1048 -0.97 -40.35 -55.05
CA ASP A 1048 -0.39 -39.25 -55.83
C ASP A 1048 -1.44 -38.36 -56.55
N GLY A 1049 -2.74 -38.52 -56.24
CA GLY A 1049 -3.80 -37.63 -56.73
C GLY A 1049 -4.34 -37.94 -58.14
N TYR A 1050 -3.99 -39.09 -58.70
CA TYR A 1050 -4.54 -39.63 -59.95
C TYR A 1050 -5.61 -40.70 -59.68
N PHE A 1051 -6.26 -41.19 -60.74
CA PHE A 1051 -7.29 -42.22 -60.70
C PHE A 1051 -7.00 -43.35 -61.69
N TYR A 1052 -7.37 -44.58 -61.31
CA TYR A 1052 -7.57 -45.70 -62.22
C TYR A 1052 -9.06 -45.85 -62.52
N LEU A 1053 -9.42 -46.00 -63.80
CA LEU A 1053 -10.80 -46.28 -64.21
C LEU A 1053 -10.93 -47.76 -64.56
N LYS A 1054 -11.56 -48.56 -63.68
CA LYS A 1054 -11.74 -50.00 -63.88
C LYS A 1054 -13.12 -50.31 -64.47
N ASN A 1055 -13.17 -51.07 -65.55
CA ASN A 1055 -14.43 -51.42 -66.20
C ASN A 1055 -15.15 -52.52 -65.41
N LYS A 1056 -16.44 -52.33 -65.13
CA LYS A 1056 -17.20 -53.23 -64.25
C LYS A 1056 -17.52 -54.59 -64.89
N ALA A 1057 -17.63 -54.69 -66.22
CA ALA A 1057 -17.89 -55.98 -66.87
C ALA A 1057 -16.65 -56.88 -66.93
N SER A 1058 -15.46 -56.36 -66.63
CA SER A 1058 -14.24 -57.13 -66.74
C SER A 1058 -14.04 -58.07 -65.55
N SER A 1059 -14.18 -59.38 -65.77
CA SER A 1059 -13.79 -60.41 -64.79
C SER A 1059 -12.29 -60.43 -64.46
N GLN A 1060 -11.47 -59.77 -65.29
CA GLN A 1060 -10.02 -59.66 -65.15
C GLN A 1060 -9.57 -58.28 -64.62
N GLN A 1061 -10.48 -57.49 -64.03
CA GLN A 1061 -10.22 -56.13 -63.50
C GLN A 1061 -9.53 -55.19 -64.51
N ARG A 1062 -9.90 -55.26 -65.81
CA ARG A 1062 -9.29 -54.42 -66.84
C ARG A 1062 -9.60 -52.95 -66.62
N VAL A 1063 -8.62 -52.11 -66.92
CA VAL A 1063 -8.65 -50.66 -66.71
C VAL A 1063 -8.50 -49.90 -68.02
N LEU A 1064 -8.88 -48.63 -68.00
CA LEU A 1064 -8.60 -47.68 -69.06
C LEU A 1064 -7.07 -47.57 -69.24
N ASP A 1065 -6.58 -47.85 -70.44
CA ASP A 1065 -5.15 -47.91 -70.75
C ASP A 1065 -4.85 -47.21 -72.08
N ILE A 1066 -3.78 -46.40 -72.09
CA ILE A 1066 -3.25 -45.78 -73.30
C ILE A 1066 -2.32 -46.77 -74.00
N SER A 1067 -2.72 -47.19 -75.20
CA SER A 1067 -2.01 -48.20 -75.99
C SER A 1067 -0.53 -47.84 -76.18
N GLY A 1068 0.34 -48.80 -75.83
CA GLY A 1068 1.79 -48.67 -75.97
C GLY A 1068 2.43 -47.55 -75.16
N SER A 1069 1.73 -46.97 -74.17
CA SER A 1069 2.19 -45.78 -73.42
C SER A 1069 2.57 -44.58 -74.31
N SER A 1070 1.99 -44.49 -75.51
CA SER A 1070 2.26 -43.41 -76.47
C SER A 1070 1.49 -42.14 -76.12
N THR A 1071 2.14 -40.99 -76.26
CA THR A 1071 1.52 -39.66 -76.03
C THR A 1071 1.12 -38.95 -77.33
N LYS A 1072 1.23 -39.63 -78.48
CA LYS A 1072 0.86 -39.05 -79.79
C LYS A 1072 -0.65 -38.89 -79.91
N ASN A 1073 -1.11 -37.81 -80.56
CA ASN A 1073 -2.53 -37.64 -80.90
C ASN A 1073 -3.02 -38.82 -81.74
N GLY A 1074 -4.20 -39.33 -81.39
CA GLY A 1074 -4.82 -40.48 -82.04
C GLY A 1074 -4.36 -41.83 -81.48
N THR A 1075 -3.50 -41.85 -80.45
CA THR A 1075 -3.14 -43.10 -79.75
C THR A 1075 -4.41 -43.71 -79.17
N ASN A 1076 -4.64 -44.99 -79.44
CA ASN A 1076 -5.87 -45.67 -79.04
C ASN A 1076 -5.99 -45.82 -77.52
N ILE A 1077 -7.21 -45.71 -76.99
CA ILE A 1077 -7.54 -46.08 -75.61
C ILE A 1077 -8.18 -47.47 -75.62
N LEU A 1078 -7.68 -48.36 -74.78
CA LEU A 1078 -8.11 -49.75 -74.75
C LEU A 1078 -8.36 -50.22 -73.31
N LEU A 1079 -9.01 -51.38 -73.19
CA LEU A 1079 -9.13 -52.12 -71.95
C LEU A 1079 -7.94 -53.05 -71.81
N TRP A 1080 -7.12 -52.83 -70.79
CA TRP A 1080 -5.96 -53.69 -70.51
C TRP A 1080 -5.96 -54.23 -69.10
N GLU A 1081 -5.23 -55.31 -68.88
CA GLU A 1081 -4.98 -55.85 -67.55
C GLU A 1081 -4.35 -54.77 -66.65
N TYR A 1082 -4.86 -54.65 -65.42
CA TYR A 1082 -4.30 -53.72 -64.45
C TYR A 1082 -2.83 -54.06 -64.12
N LYS A 1083 -1.92 -53.12 -64.39
CA LYS A 1083 -0.47 -53.22 -64.06
C LYS A 1083 0.01 -52.05 -63.19
N GLY A 1084 -0.84 -51.05 -62.93
CA GLY A 1084 -0.51 -49.88 -62.11
C GLY A 1084 0.44 -48.87 -62.77
N SER A 1085 0.78 -49.07 -64.04
CA SER A 1085 1.71 -48.23 -64.81
C SER A 1085 1.15 -46.84 -65.14
N LYS A 1086 2.02 -45.89 -65.52
CA LYS A 1086 1.65 -44.49 -65.80
C LYS A 1086 0.59 -44.35 -66.90
N ASN A 1087 0.61 -45.20 -67.93
CA ASN A 1087 -0.38 -45.19 -69.01
C ASN A 1087 -1.80 -45.60 -68.59
N GLN A 1088 -1.99 -46.05 -67.34
CA GLN A 1088 -3.29 -46.40 -66.74
C GLN A 1088 -3.80 -45.35 -65.74
N LYS A 1089 -2.99 -44.32 -65.44
CA LYS A 1089 -3.33 -43.27 -64.47
C LYS A 1089 -3.85 -42.01 -65.17
N PHE A 1090 -4.98 -41.49 -64.70
CA PHE A 1090 -5.60 -40.27 -65.22
C PHE A 1090 -5.88 -39.27 -64.11
N LYS A 1091 -5.58 -37.99 -64.34
CA LYS A 1091 -6.00 -36.90 -63.47
C LYS A 1091 -7.40 -36.46 -63.89
N LEU A 1092 -8.33 -36.45 -62.95
CA LEU A 1092 -9.67 -35.93 -63.16
C LEU A 1092 -9.66 -34.41 -62.91
N GLN A 1093 -9.52 -33.62 -63.97
CA GLN A 1093 -9.61 -32.16 -63.87
C GLN A 1093 -11.08 -31.74 -63.98
N LYS A 1094 -11.67 -31.30 -62.86
CA LYS A 1094 -13.05 -30.84 -62.81
C LYS A 1094 -13.23 -29.60 -63.68
N ILE A 1095 -14.26 -29.61 -64.51
CA ILE A 1095 -14.69 -28.51 -65.36
C ILE A 1095 -16.00 -28.00 -64.77
N ASN A 1096 -16.02 -26.73 -64.37
CA ASN A 1096 -17.22 -26.08 -63.83
C ASN A 1096 -18.21 -25.71 -64.92
#